data_AF-A0A9X3KWR2-F1
#
_entry.id   AF-A0A9X3KWR2-F1
#
_cell.length_a   1.000
_cell.length_b   1.000
_cell.length_c   1.000
_cell.angle_alpha   90.00
_cell.angle_beta   90.00
_cell.angle_gamma   90.00
#
_symmetry.space_group_name_H-M   'P 1'
#
loop_
_entity.id
_entity.type
_entity.pdbx_description
1 polymer ?
#
loop_
_entity_poly.entity_id
_entity_poly.type
_entity_poly.pdbx_seq_one_letter_code
_entity_poly.pdbx_strand_id
1 'polypeptide(L)'
;MIVGTAGHIDHGKTTLVRALTGVDTDRLKEEKARGISIELGYAYTPLPNGDVLGFIDVPGHEKLVHTMAAGASGIDFGLLVVAADDGVMPQTREHLAILALLGVARGAVALTKADRADAARLAAVRGEIAALAADTFLQDAPLFEVCAARAGDAGVARLKQHLDEAAQALGARDGAGLFRLAVDRVFTLAGHGTVVTGTAHGGRARAGDDDADLRLMPAGTRVRVRGIHAQNQPSETGAAGQRCALNLAGIDKSAITRGDWIADARCFLPSRHVDVALTLLPSADAPLRAWTPLHVHIGAARQVAHVVPLSADALAPGQSGWVQLVFDEPVCAMPGDRYIVRNAQATRTVGGGRVLDPNAPDRKRRAPARMQWLQGVADMLDGGGLQPLLAQAALGLDETTLQRLAGWPVRDLAAPEGAIWIEPRTPQGARTLILATHWEALRTRVEQALATFHQGAPDEPGPDGSRLRRMALPAASEALWQGLLEDLRQQGRVLRNGPWLHLPGHTAALAEAEAELALRLLPLLAAGAYDPPWVRDLARAQGEPEERVRQVLRKLLRRGEVAQVVKDLFYHRERVAELVALAIDLAARPEGLNAAAFRDATGLGRKRAIQILEFFDRTGLTRRLRDTHVLRNDSAYLGAGQAVS
;
A
#
# COMPACT_ATOMS: atom_id res chain seq x y z
N MET A 1 -3.68 26.82 -11.24
CA MET A 1 -5.00 26.71 -10.56
C MET A 1 -6.06 26.29 -11.56
N ILE A 2 -6.93 25.33 -11.22
CA ILE A 2 -8.10 24.92 -12.01
C ILE A 2 -9.38 25.45 -11.37
N VAL A 3 -10.14 26.24 -12.14
CA VAL A 3 -11.45 26.79 -11.77
C VAL A 3 -12.55 25.93 -12.40
N GLY A 4 -13.42 25.36 -11.58
CA GLY A 4 -14.62 24.67 -12.06
C GLY A 4 -15.83 25.61 -12.04
N THR A 5 -16.44 25.86 -13.19
CA THR A 5 -17.70 26.61 -13.25
C THR A 5 -18.86 25.68 -12.91
N ALA A 6 -19.80 26.13 -12.09
CA ALA A 6 -20.93 25.30 -11.68
C ALA A 6 -22.20 26.14 -11.56
N GLY A 7 -23.34 25.58 -11.93
CA GLY A 7 -24.62 26.31 -11.93
C GLY A 7 -25.65 25.69 -12.87
N HIS A 8 -26.90 26.14 -12.75
CA HIS A 8 -28.01 25.67 -13.59
C HIS A 8 -27.75 25.89 -15.09
N ILE A 9 -28.46 25.13 -15.92
CA ILE A 9 -28.47 25.35 -17.37
C ILE A 9 -28.89 26.78 -17.70
N ASP A 10 -28.36 27.35 -18.79
CA ASP A 10 -28.67 28.72 -19.27
C ASP A 10 -28.41 29.89 -18.30
N HIS A 11 -27.71 29.64 -17.19
CA HIS A 11 -27.22 30.71 -16.31
C HIS A 11 -25.98 31.43 -16.85
N GLY A 12 -25.52 31.12 -18.06
CA GLY A 12 -24.42 31.85 -18.71
C GLY A 12 -23.00 31.40 -18.33
N LYS A 13 -22.81 30.14 -17.88
CA LYS A 13 -21.48 29.58 -17.56
C LYS A 13 -20.50 29.68 -18.73
N THR A 14 -20.86 29.14 -19.88
CA THR A 14 -20.05 29.15 -21.12
C THR A 14 -19.76 30.56 -21.60
N THR A 15 -20.77 31.44 -21.58
CA THR A 15 -20.60 32.86 -21.92
C THR A 15 -19.61 33.56 -20.99
N LEU A 16 -19.66 33.25 -19.69
CA LEU A 16 -18.73 33.80 -18.70
C LEU A 16 -17.30 33.26 -18.92
N VAL A 17 -17.13 31.96 -19.16
CA VAL A 17 -15.81 31.38 -19.49
C VAL A 17 -15.23 32.04 -20.74
N ARG A 18 -16.04 32.23 -21.78
CA ARG A 18 -15.62 32.95 -23.00
C ARG A 18 -15.24 34.40 -22.70
N ALA A 19 -15.98 35.11 -21.85
CA ALA A 19 -15.64 36.48 -21.47
C ALA A 19 -14.33 36.56 -20.66
N LEU A 20 -14.03 35.55 -19.83
CA LEU A 20 -12.81 35.49 -19.03
C LEU A 20 -11.57 35.04 -19.82
N THR A 21 -11.74 34.12 -20.78
CA THR A 21 -10.63 33.43 -21.44
C THR A 21 -10.48 33.76 -22.94
N GLY A 22 -11.53 34.28 -23.57
CA GLY A 22 -11.62 34.42 -25.03
C GLY A 22 -11.86 33.12 -25.78
N VAL A 23 -11.92 31.97 -25.10
CA VAL A 23 -12.09 30.64 -25.71
C VAL A 23 -13.55 30.21 -25.67
N ASP A 24 -14.04 29.70 -26.80
CA ASP A 24 -15.36 29.06 -26.91
C ASP A 24 -15.26 27.60 -26.44
N THR A 25 -15.95 27.27 -25.35
CA THR A 25 -15.90 25.93 -24.74
C THR A 25 -16.83 24.92 -25.40
N ASP A 26 -17.88 25.38 -26.08
CA ASP A 26 -18.79 24.52 -26.85
C ASP A 26 -18.13 24.15 -28.19
N ARG A 27 -17.70 22.90 -28.33
CA ARG A 27 -16.93 22.44 -29.51
C ARG A 27 -17.76 21.61 -30.46
N LEU A 28 -18.79 20.91 -29.97
CA LEU A 28 -19.63 20.04 -30.78
C LEU A 28 -20.65 20.85 -31.57
N LYS A 29 -20.92 20.41 -32.81
CA LYS A 29 -21.99 21.01 -33.64
C LYS A 29 -23.36 20.94 -32.94
N GLU A 30 -23.60 19.89 -32.16
CA GLU A 30 -24.82 19.71 -31.37
C GLU A 30 -24.93 20.68 -30.20
N GLU A 31 -23.83 20.98 -29.51
CA GLU A 31 -23.78 21.97 -28.42
C GLU A 31 -24.18 23.35 -28.95
N LYS A 32 -23.58 23.75 -30.08
CA LYS A 32 -23.87 25.03 -30.75
C LYS A 32 -25.29 25.13 -31.29
N ALA A 33 -25.86 24.02 -31.74
CA ALA A 33 -27.23 23.99 -32.28
C ALA A 33 -28.30 24.03 -31.17
N ARG A 34 -28.01 23.46 -29.99
CA ARG A 34 -28.96 23.36 -28.88
C ARG A 34 -28.74 24.39 -27.77
N GLY A 35 -27.60 25.09 -27.76
CA GLY A 35 -27.24 26.06 -26.72
C GLY A 35 -26.93 25.41 -25.37
N ILE A 36 -26.61 24.12 -25.34
CA ILE A 36 -26.34 23.35 -24.12
C ILE A 36 -24.96 22.69 -24.21
N SER A 37 -24.14 22.80 -23.17
CA SER A 37 -22.86 22.08 -23.08
C SER A 37 -23.12 20.60 -22.75
N ILE A 38 -22.54 19.70 -23.56
CA ILE A 38 -22.75 18.25 -23.48
C ILE A 38 -21.49 17.57 -22.93
N GLU A 39 -20.32 17.95 -23.44
CA GLU A 39 -19.01 17.54 -22.93
C GLU A 39 -18.42 18.59 -21.97
N LEU A 40 -17.38 18.20 -21.22
CA LEU A 40 -16.61 19.17 -20.45
C LEU A 40 -15.86 20.11 -21.39
N GLY A 41 -16.13 21.40 -21.25
CA GLY A 41 -15.39 22.46 -21.92
C GLY A 41 -14.11 22.78 -21.17
N TYR A 42 -13.02 23.03 -21.90
CA TYR A 42 -11.75 23.41 -21.29
C TYR A 42 -11.20 24.65 -21.96
N ALA A 43 -10.85 25.63 -21.13
CA ALA A 43 -10.19 26.87 -21.54
C ALA A 43 -8.99 27.14 -20.63
N TYR A 44 -7.95 27.74 -21.18
CA TYR A 44 -6.70 28.00 -20.45
C TYR A 44 -6.26 29.44 -20.74
N THR A 45 -5.95 30.18 -19.68
CA THR A 45 -5.43 31.55 -19.76
C THR A 45 -4.05 31.59 -19.12
N PRO A 46 -3.00 32.00 -19.84
CA PRO A 46 -1.68 32.18 -19.25
C PRO A 46 -1.68 33.38 -18.28
N LEU A 47 -0.99 33.24 -17.16
CA LEU A 47 -0.80 34.28 -16.15
C LEU A 47 0.57 34.95 -16.32
N PRO A 48 0.74 36.21 -15.84
CA PRO A 48 2.00 36.96 -15.99
C PRO A 48 3.23 36.28 -15.35
N ASN A 49 3.02 35.43 -14.34
CA ASN A 49 4.07 34.70 -13.64
C ASN A 49 4.48 33.39 -14.35
N GLY A 50 3.89 33.07 -15.52
CA GLY A 50 4.15 31.85 -16.27
C GLY A 50 3.24 30.66 -15.89
N ASP A 51 2.42 30.79 -14.85
CA ASP A 51 1.40 29.79 -14.53
C ASP A 51 0.23 29.85 -15.52
N VAL A 52 -0.63 28.83 -15.50
CA VAL A 52 -1.83 28.78 -16.31
C VAL A 52 -3.06 28.63 -15.42
N LEU A 53 -4.04 29.50 -15.66
CA LEU A 53 -5.37 29.41 -15.11
C LEU A 53 -6.23 28.52 -16.03
N GLY A 54 -6.62 27.35 -15.55
CA GLY A 54 -7.49 26.44 -16.27
C GLY A 54 -8.94 26.63 -15.87
N PHE A 55 -9.85 26.62 -16.83
CA PHE A 55 -11.29 26.61 -16.61
C PHE A 55 -11.86 25.29 -17.09
N ILE A 56 -12.69 24.67 -16.25
CA ILE A 56 -13.49 23.50 -16.59
C ILE A 56 -14.94 23.95 -16.61
N ASP A 57 -15.51 24.02 -17.82
CA ASP A 57 -16.92 24.33 -18.01
C ASP A 57 -17.73 23.05 -17.81
N VAL A 58 -18.41 22.98 -16.67
CA VAL A 58 -19.17 21.81 -16.26
C VAL A 58 -20.57 21.89 -16.84
N PRO A 59 -21.07 20.83 -17.52
CA PRO A 59 -22.42 20.83 -18.04
C PRO A 59 -23.44 20.92 -16.90
N GLY A 60 -24.41 21.84 -17.04
CA GLY A 60 -25.37 22.15 -15.98
C GLY A 60 -26.52 21.15 -15.84
N HIS A 61 -26.67 20.22 -16.79
CA HIS A 61 -27.84 19.35 -16.88
C HIS A 61 -27.72 18.14 -15.95
N GLU A 62 -28.80 17.78 -15.26
CA GLU A 62 -28.89 16.60 -14.37
C GLU A 62 -28.35 15.29 -14.96
N LYS A 63 -28.55 15.05 -16.27
CA LYS A 63 -28.09 13.84 -16.98
C LYS A 63 -26.57 13.82 -17.17
N LEU A 64 -25.90 14.98 -17.04
CA LEU A 64 -24.48 15.17 -17.31
C LEU A 64 -23.64 15.36 -16.04
N VAL A 65 -24.23 15.14 -14.86
CA VAL A 65 -23.48 15.15 -13.58
C VAL A 65 -22.38 14.08 -13.56
N HIS A 66 -22.55 12.97 -14.27
CA HIS A 66 -21.48 11.98 -14.43
C HIS A 66 -20.28 12.55 -15.23
N THR A 67 -20.52 13.45 -16.17
CA THR A 67 -19.49 14.21 -16.89
C THR A 67 -18.86 15.24 -15.96
N MET A 68 -19.67 15.98 -15.18
CA MET A 68 -19.17 16.85 -14.12
C MET A 68 -18.21 16.14 -13.18
N ALA A 69 -18.60 15.01 -12.60
CA ALA A 69 -17.83 14.33 -11.57
C ALA A 69 -16.41 13.95 -12.04
N ALA A 70 -16.28 13.52 -13.29
CA ALA A 70 -14.98 13.18 -13.86
C ALA A 70 -14.08 14.40 -14.06
N GLY A 71 -14.64 15.53 -14.51
CA GLY A 71 -13.90 16.79 -14.69
C GLY A 71 -13.67 17.57 -13.40
N ALA A 72 -14.49 17.32 -12.38
CA ALA A 72 -14.41 18.02 -11.11
C ALA A 72 -13.30 17.47 -10.20
N SER A 73 -12.78 16.29 -10.52
CA SER A 73 -11.56 15.77 -9.90
C SER A 73 -10.36 16.66 -10.27
N GLY A 74 -9.85 17.40 -9.27
CA GLY A 74 -8.75 18.36 -9.45
C GLY A 74 -9.16 19.83 -9.58
N ILE A 75 -10.43 20.18 -9.35
CA ILE A 75 -10.80 21.59 -9.15
C ILE A 75 -10.12 22.12 -7.88
N ASP A 76 -9.43 23.26 -8.02
CA ASP A 76 -8.86 24.01 -6.89
C ASP A 76 -9.85 25.05 -6.35
N PHE A 77 -10.66 25.62 -7.25
CA PHE A 77 -11.50 26.78 -6.97
C PHE A 77 -12.88 26.64 -7.63
N GLY A 78 -13.94 26.76 -6.85
CA GLY A 78 -15.32 26.69 -7.35
C GLY A 78 -15.85 28.06 -7.77
N LEU A 79 -16.35 28.19 -8.99
CA LEU A 79 -17.07 29.39 -9.46
C LEU A 79 -18.56 29.07 -9.63
N LEU A 80 -19.37 29.48 -8.66
CA LEU A 80 -20.82 29.28 -8.71
C LEU A 80 -21.49 30.38 -9.54
N VAL A 81 -22.18 29.99 -10.60
CA VAL A 81 -22.84 30.90 -11.55
C VAL A 81 -24.34 30.85 -11.34
N VAL A 82 -24.92 31.99 -10.97
CA VAL A 82 -26.34 32.17 -10.70
C VAL A 82 -26.86 33.32 -11.56
N ALA A 83 -27.95 33.11 -12.29
CA ALA A 83 -28.54 34.17 -13.09
C ALA A 83 -29.49 35.02 -12.24
N ALA A 84 -29.46 36.33 -12.42
CA ALA A 84 -30.28 37.27 -11.65
C ALA A 84 -31.78 37.20 -12.01
N ASP A 85 -32.12 36.74 -13.22
CA ASP A 85 -33.50 36.52 -13.65
C ASP A 85 -34.11 35.30 -12.95
N ASP A 86 -33.41 34.16 -12.92
CA ASP A 86 -33.93 32.90 -12.37
C ASP A 86 -33.67 32.72 -10.87
N GLY A 87 -32.54 33.22 -10.34
CA GLY A 87 -32.15 33.02 -8.95
C GLY A 87 -31.60 31.62 -8.67
N VAL A 88 -31.72 31.14 -7.44
CA VAL A 88 -31.14 29.85 -7.03
C VAL A 88 -32.02 28.66 -7.47
N MET A 89 -31.49 27.87 -8.40
CA MET A 89 -32.17 26.70 -8.97
C MET A 89 -31.71 25.36 -8.34
N PRO A 90 -32.49 24.26 -8.47
CA PRO A 90 -32.12 22.96 -7.90
C PRO A 90 -30.74 22.44 -8.32
N GLN A 91 -30.36 22.64 -9.59
CA GLN A 91 -29.03 22.24 -10.10
C GLN A 91 -27.91 23.09 -9.50
N THR A 92 -28.17 24.36 -9.17
CA THR A 92 -27.21 25.21 -8.45
C THR A 92 -26.91 24.61 -7.06
N ARG A 93 -27.93 24.14 -6.36
CA ARG A 93 -27.79 23.47 -5.04
C ARG A 93 -27.03 22.14 -5.17
N GLU A 94 -27.39 21.32 -6.17
CA GLU A 94 -26.72 20.04 -6.41
C GLU A 94 -25.24 20.23 -6.75
N HIS A 95 -24.91 21.18 -7.62
CA HIS A 95 -23.52 21.45 -7.99
C HIS A 95 -22.68 21.96 -6.82
N LEU A 96 -23.23 22.85 -5.98
CA LEU A 96 -22.54 23.30 -4.78
C LEU A 96 -22.24 22.13 -3.85
N ALA A 97 -23.22 21.25 -3.63
CA ALA A 97 -23.02 20.04 -2.83
C ALA A 97 -21.94 19.14 -3.41
N ILE A 98 -21.91 18.93 -4.74
CA ILE A 98 -20.86 18.14 -5.40
C ILE A 98 -19.48 18.76 -5.21
N LEU A 99 -19.32 20.07 -5.40
CA LEU A 99 -18.04 20.75 -5.19
C LEU A 99 -17.54 20.58 -3.74
N ALA A 100 -18.43 20.73 -2.76
CA ALA A 100 -18.11 20.51 -1.36
C ALA A 100 -17.70 19.05 -1.07
N LEU A 101 -18.43 18.07 -1.60
CA LEU A 101 -18.12 16.64 -1.44
C LEU A 101 -16.78 16.26 -2.10
N LEU A 102 -16.43 16.91 -3.21
CA LEU A 102 -15.14 16.77 -3.89
C LEU A 102 -14.00 17.52 -3.19
N GLY A 103 -14.26 18.19 -2.06
CA GLY A 103 -13.25 18.82 -1.23
C GLY A 103 -12.82 20.21 -1.69
N VAL A 104 -13.60 20.86 -2.56
CA VAL A 104 -13.34 22.26 -2.93
C VAL A 104 -13.60 23.14 -1.70
N ALA A 105 -12.58 23.91 -1.30
CA ALA A 105 -12.59 24.72 -0.08
C ALA A 105 -12.53 26.23 -0.34
N ARG A 106 -12.37 26.65 -1.60
CA ARG A 106 -12.28 28.06 -2.00
C ARG A 106 -13.15 28.31 -3.21
N GLY A 107 -13.75 29.49 -3.31
CA GLY A 107 -14.59 29.83 -4.44
C GLY A 107 -15.05 31.28 -4.48
N ALA A 108 -15.82 31.58 -5.52
CA ALA A 108 -16.49 32.86 -5.72
C ALA A 108 -17.87 32.63 -6.36
N VAL A 109 -18.74 33.63 -6.26
CA VAL A 109 -20.06 33.62 -6.89
C VAL A 109 -20.14 34.67 -7.99
N ALA A 110 -20.59 34.27 -9.18
CA ALA A 110 -20.88 35.15 -10.29
C ALA A 110 -22.41 35.26 -10.47
N LEU A 111 -22.96 36.44 -10.18
CA LEU A 111 -24.36 36.79 -10.44
C LEU A 111 -24.47 37.32 -11.87
N THR A 112 -24.82 36.45 -12.81
CA THR A 112 -24.91 36.75 -14.25
C THR A 112 -26.25 37.38 -14.61
N LYS A 113 -26.33 37.95 -15.82
CA LYS A 113 -27.52 38.63 -16.35
C LYS A 113 -28.03 39.77 -15.46
N ALA A 114 -27.11 40.42 -14.74
CA ALA A 114 -27.45 41.54 -13.86
C ALA A 114 -28.09 42.72 -14.60
N ASP A 115 -27.87 42.84 -15.92
CA ASP A 115 -28.52 43.81 -16.81
C ASP A 115 -30.02 43.59 -16.97
N ARG A 116 -30.54 42.40 -16.62
CA ARG A 116 -31.95 42.02 -16.78
C ARG A 116 -32.76 42.09 -15.50
N ALA A 117 -32.14 42.44 -14.37
CA ALA A 117 -32.77 42.47 -13.06
C ALA A 117 -32.74 43.90 -12.48
N ASP A 118 -33.80 44.29 -11.78
CA ASP A 118 -33.83 45.53 -11.02
C ASP A 118 -33.10 45.38 -9.67
N ALA A 119 -32.89 46.50 -8.96
CA ALA A 119 -32.17 46.50 -7.69
C ALA A 119 -32.85 45.63 -6.62
N ALA A 120 -34.19 45.55 -6.63
CA ALA A 120 -34.95 44.73 -5.70
C ALA A 120 -34.73 43.23 -5.97
N ARG A 121 -34.77 42.80 -7.23
CA ARG A 121 -34.50 41.43 -7.64
C ARG A 121 -33.06 41.03 -7.35
N LEU A 122 -32.09 41.90 -7.64
CA LEU A 122 -30.68 41.66 -7.31
C LEU A 122 -30.49 41.46 -5.80
N ALA A 123 -31.09 42.31 -4.96
CA ALA A 123 -31.04 42.16 -3.51
C ALA A 123 -31.68 40.84 -3.03
N ALA A 124 -32.82 40.45 -3.60
CA ALA A 124 -33.47 39.19 -3.29
C ALA A 124 -32.60 37.98 -3.64
N VAL A 125 -32.04 37.93 -4.85
CA VAL A 125 -31.18 36.82 -5.30
C VAL A 125 -29.88 36.77 -4.50
N ARG A 126 -29.31 37.91 -4.09
CA ARG A 126 -28.17 37.95 -3.17
C ARG A 126 -28.50 37.29 -1.82
N GLY A 127 -29.70 37.52 -1.29
CA GLY A 127 -30.19 36.86 -0.07
C GLY A 127 -30.33 35.35 -0.26
N GLU A 128 -30.88 34.90 -1.39
CA GLU A 128 -30.99 33.47 -1.73
C GLU A 128 -29.61 32.79 -1.83
N ILE A 129 -28.64 33.47 -2.46
CA ILE A 129 -27.25 33.00 -2.58
C ILE A 129 -26.60 32.90 -1.20
N ALA A 130 -26.74 33.93 -0.35
CA ALA A 130 -26.19 33.92 1.00
C ALA A 130 -26.76 32.77 1.84
N ALA A 131 -28.07 32.53 1.75
CA ALA A 131 -28.72 31.41 2.44
C ALA A 131 -28.26 30.05 1.90
N LEU A 132 -27.98 29.93 0.60
CA LEU A 132 -27.42 28.71 0.02
C LEU A 132 -25.96 28.50 0.42
N ALA A 133 -25.19 29.59 0.53
CA ALA A 133 -23.77 29.56 0.81
C ALA A 133 -23.45 29.34 2.30
N ALA A 134 -24.41 29.59 3.21
CA ALA A 134 -24.28 29.35 4.63
C ALA A 134 -23.81 27.91 4.94
N ASP A 135 -22.86 27.77 5.86
CA ASP A 135 -22.24 26.49 6.27
C ASP A 135 -21.51 25.75 5.13
N THR A 136 -21.16 26.45 4.05
CA THR A 136 -20.36 25.92 2.94
C THR A 136 -19.06 26.71 2.76
N PHE A 137 -18.18 26.21 1.89
CA PHE A 137 -16.95 26.93 1.52
C PHE A 137 -17.19 28.28 0.81
N LEU A 138 -18.45 28.62 0.47
CA LEU A 138 -18.83 29.88 -0.14
C LEU A 138 -19.44 30.91 0.83
N GLN A 139 -19.57 30.61 2.12
CA GLN A 139 -20.26 31.49 3.08
C GLN A 139 -19.74 32.94 3.06
N ASP A 140 -18.42 33.10 3.03
CA ASP A 140 -17.74 34.40 2.98
C ASP A 140 -17.12 34.70 1.60
N ALA A 141 -17.53 33.95 0.58
CA ALA A 141 -16.96 34.10 -0.77
C ALA A 141 -17.44 35.41 -1.43
N PRO A 142 -16.57 36.07 -2.21
CA PRO A 142 -16.94 37.29 -2.91
C PRO A 142 -17.99 37.03 -4.00
N LEU A 143 -18.96 37.95 -4.10
CA LEU A 143 -20.02 37.93 -5.09
C LEU A 143 -19.80 39.05 -6.12
N PHE A 144 -19.68 38.66 -7.39
CA PHE A 144 -19.49 39.56 -8.51
C PHE A 144 -20.75 39.61 -9.38
N GLU A 145 -21.36 40.78 -9.50
CA GLU A 145 -22.39 41.02 -10.53
C GLU A 145 -21.69 41.21 -11.87
N VAL A 146 -22.09 40.41 -12.87
CA VAL A 146 -21.43 40.37 -14.18
C VAL A 146 -22.43 40.39 -15.32
N CYS A 147 -22.10 41.14 -16.37
CA CYS A 147 -22.81 41.10 -17.64
C CYS A 147 -21.87 40.54 -18.73
N ALA A 148 -21.69 39.21 -18.74
CA ALA A 148 -20.73 38.53 -19.62
C ALA A 148 -20.98 38.73 -21.13
N ALA A 149 -22.20 39.14 -21.52
CA ALA A 149 -22.52 39.45 -22.91
C ALA A 149 -21.96 40.82 -23.37
N ARG A 150 -21.64 41.73 -22.45
CA ARG A 150 -21.10 43.05 -22.74
C ARG A 150 -19.56 42.99 -22.76
N ALA A 151 -18.97 43.36 -23.89
CA ALA A 151 -17.52 43.47 -24.00
C ALA A 151 -16.98 44.55 -23.03
N GLY A 152 -15.95 44.21 -22.26
CA GLY A 152 -15.32 45.13 -21.31
C GLY A 152 -16.12 45.40 -20.03
N ASP A 153 -17.07 44.53 -19.67
CA ASP A 153 -17.84 44.66 -18.43
C ASP A 153 -16.95 44.75 -17.17
N ALA A 154 -17.19 45.77 -16.34
CA ALA A 154 -16.39 46.02 -15.14
C ALA A 154 -16.55 44.91 -14.08
N GLY A 155 -17.69 44.20 -14.05
CA GLY A 155 -17.91 43.04 -13.19
C GLY A 155 -17.01 41.88 -13.58
N VAL A 156 -16.99 41.53 -14.87
CA VAL A 156 -16.11 40.49 -15.41
C VAL A 156 -14.63 40.84 -15.17
N ALA A 157 -14.23 42.10 -15.35
CA ALA A 157 -12.86 42.54 -15.09
C ALA A 157 -12.44 42.34 -13.62
N ARG A 158 -13.31 42.70 -12.66
CA ARG A 158 -13.06 42.47 -11.22
C ARG A 158 -12.99 40.99 -10.87
N LEU A 159 -13.88 40.17 -11.43
CA LEU A 159 -13.84 38.72 -11.24
C LEU A 159 -12.53 38.13 -11.77
N LYS A 160 -12.10 38.56 -12.96
CA LYS A 160 -10.82 38.12 -13.54
C LYS A 160 -9.65 38.46 -12.62
N GLN A 161 -9.57 39.70 -12.16
CA GLN A 161 -8.52 40.13 -11.23
C GLN A 161 -8.50 39.27 -9.96
N HIS A 162 -9.67 39.01 -9.37
CA HIS A 162 -9.77 38.17 -8.17
C HIS A 162 -9.29 36.72 -8.43
N LEU A 163 -9.63 36.15 -9.58
CA LEU A 163 -9.16 34.81 -9.96
C LEU A 163 -7.64 34.78 -10.18
N ASP A 164 -7.06 35.83 -10.76
CA ASP A 164 -5.61 35.96 -10.95
C ASP A 164 -4.89 36.06 -9.60
N GLU A 165 -5.40 36.87 -8.66
CA GLU A 165 -4.89 36.98 -7.29
C GLU A 165 -4.99 35.66 -6.52
N ALA A 166 -6.15 35.00 -6.61
CA ALA A 166 -6.37 33.69 -5.98
C ALA A 166 -5.44 32.60 -6.54
N ALA A 167 -5.16 32.64 -7.85
CA ALA A 167 -4.23 31.72 -8.50
C ALA A 167 -2.81 31.88 -7.94
N GLN A 168 -2.36 33.13 -7.79
CA GLN A 168 -1.03 33.44 -7.25
C GLN A 168 -0.91 33.05 -5.77
N ALA A 169 -1.99 33.21 -4.99
CA ALA A 169 -2.01 32.85 -3.57
C ALA A 169 -2.07 31.33 -3.30
N LEU A 170 -2.53 30.52 -4.26
CA LEU A 170 -2.66 29.07 -4.09
C LEU A 170 -1.29 28.35 -4.09
N GLY A 171 -0.28 28.95 -4.74
CA GLY A 171 1.02 28.33 -4.95
C GLY A 171 0.97 27.11 -5.88
N ALA A 172 2.14 26.59 -6.25
CA ALA A 172 2.24 25.34 -6.99
C ALA A 172 1.93 24.15 -6.06
N ARG A 173 1.09 23.21 -6.52
CA ARG A 173 0.94 21.93 -5.81
C ARG A 173 2.29 21.21 -5.83
N ASP A 174 2.69 20.67 -4.69
CA ASP A 174 3.87 19.85 -4.64
C ASP A 174 3.65 18.61 -5.52
N GLY A 175 4.55 18.40 -6.47
CA GLY A 175 4.53 17.25 -7.37
C GLY A 175 4.98 15.96 -6.69
N ALA A 176 5.14 16.00 -5.37
CA ALA A 176 5.42 14.86 -4.53
C ALA A 176 4.34 13.78 -4.70
N GLY A 177 4.76 12.53 -4.53
CA GLY A 177 3.86 11.40 -4.62
C GLY A 177 4.09 10.49 -5.80
N LEU A 178 3.29 9.43 -5.84
CA LEU A 178 3.24 8.52 -6.97
C LEU A 178 2.40 9.11 -8.10
N PHE A 179 2.89 9.00 -9.34
CA PHE A 179 2.15 9.49 -10.49
C PHE A 179 0.87 8.71 -10.70
N ARG A 180 -0.27 9.39 -10.83
CA ARG A 180 -1.55 8.78 -11.21
C ARG A 180 -2.47 9.77 -11.92
N LEU A 181 -2.96 9.37 -13.08
CA LEU A 181 -3.83 10.17 -13.94
C LEU A 181 -5.12 9.41 -14.23
N ALA A 182 -6.26 10.05 -13.95
CA ALA A 182 -7.58 9.51 -14.23
C ALA A 182 -7.98 9.81 -15.69
N VAL A 183 -8.20 8.77 -16.50
CA VAL A 183 -8.46 8.91 -17.92
C VAL A 183 -9.91 9.39 -18.15
N ASP A 184 -10.05 10.60 -18.71
CA ASP A 184 -11.33 11.23 -19.06
C ASP A 184 -11.74 10.99 -20.52
N ARG A 185 -10.77 10.94 -21.45
CA ARG A 185 -11.00 10.69 -22.88
C ARG A 185 -9.85 9.90 -23.49
N VAL A 186 -10.17 9.12 -24.52
CA VAL A 186 -9.22 8.35 -25.31
C VAL A 186 -9.49 8.58 -26.78
N PHE A 187 -8.45 8.92 -27.54
CA PHE A 187 -8.53 9.10 -28.98
C PHE A 187 -7.23 8.70 -29.66
N THR A 188 -7.26 8.57 -30.97
CA THR A 188 -6.09 8.27 -31.79
C THR A 188 -5.76 9.47 -32.66
N LEU A 189 -4.47 9.80 -32.74
CA LEU A 189 -3.95 10.83 -33.63
C LEU A 189 -3.10 10.14 -34.70
N ALA A 190 -3.36 10.46 -35.97
CA ALA A 190 -2.60 9.92 -37.09
C ALA A 190 -1.11 10.24 -36.90
N GLY A 191 -0.25 9.21 -36.99
CA GLY A 191 1.20 9.33 -36.78
C GLY A 191 1.66 9.37 -35.31
N HIS A 192 0.76 9.61 -34.34
CA HIS A 192 1.12 9.73 -32.93
C HIS A 192 0.74 8.50 -32.09
N GLY A 193 -0.32 7.77 -32.46
CA GLY A 193 -0.79 6.59 -31.73
C GLY A 193 -1.99 6.88 -30.83
N THR A 194 -2.11 6.12 -29.74
CA THR A 194 -3.20 6.27 -28.74
C THR A 194 -2.86 7.40 -27.77
N VAL A 195 -3.71 8.41 -27.70
CA VAL A 195 -3.60 9.53 -26.77
C VAL A 195 -4.74 9.47 -25.76
N VAL A 196 -4.38 9.55 -24.48
CA VAL A 196 -5.33 9.66 -23.38
C VAL A 196 -5.25 11.05 -22.78
N THR A 197 -6.38 11.64 -22.40
CA THR A 197 -6.43 12.86 -21.61
C THR A 197 -7.01 12.57 -20.23
N GLY A 198 -6.55 13.31 -19.24
CA GLY A 198 -7.02 13.14 -17.87
C GLY A 198 -6.38 14.13 -16.90
N THR A 199 -6.95 14.21 -15.70
CA THR A 199 -6.36 14.99 -14.62
C THR A 199 -5.33 14.15 -13.87
N ALA A 200 -4.13 14.68 -13.68
CA ALA A 200 -3.12 14.08 -12.81
C ALA A 200 -3.47 14.38 -11.35
N HIS A 201 -3.71 13.35 -10.55
CA HIS A 201 -4.09 13.49 -9.14
C HIS A 201 -2.88 13.52 -8.18
N GLY A 202 -1.77 12.91 -8.58
CA GLY A 202 -0.56 12.81 -7.76
C GLY A 202 0.68 12.62 -8.62
N GLY A 203 1.84 12.91 -8.03
CA GLY A 203 3.16 12.70 -8.62
C GLY A 203 3.46 13.50 -9.90
N ARG A 204 4.55 13.10 -10.57
CA ARG A 204 4.99 13.66 -11.84
C ARG A 204 5.40 12.53 -12.80
N ALA A 205 5.00 12.64 -14.05
CA ALA A 205 5.48 11.78 -15.14
C ALA A 205 6.35 12.59 -16.10
N ARG A 206 7.35 11.94 -16.69
CA ARG A 206 8.23 12.51 -17.71
C ARG A 206 8.07 11.75 -19.03
N ALA A 207 8.02 12.48 -20.14
CA ALA A 207 8.01 11.88 -21.47
C ALA A 207 9.35 11.19 -21.77
N GLY A 208 9.30 9.99 -22.35
CA GLY A 208 10.48 9.20 -22.71
C GLY A 208 11.20 8.53 -21.53
N ASP A 209 10.63 8.58 -20.33
CA ASP A 209 11.15 7.86 -19.17
C ASP A 209 10.72 6.39 -19.24
N ASP A 210 11.60 5.55 -19.79
CA ASP A 210 11.39 4.11 -19.92
C ASP A 210 11.62 3.36 -18.59
N ASP A 211 12.26 4.00 -17.60
CA ASP A 211 12.51 3.43 -16.26
C ASP A 211 11.27 3.56 -15.36
N ALA A 212 10.38 4.50 -15.65
CA ALA A 212 9.10 4.61 -14.95
C ALA A 212 8.20 3.36 -15.20
N ASP A 213 7.80 2.68 -14.13
CA ASP A 213 6.83 1.57 -14.19
C ASP A 213 5.40 2.12 -14.14
N LEU A 214 5.00 2.81 -15.23
CA LEU A 214 3.63 3.26 -15.42
C LEU A 214 2.76 2.13 -16.00
N ARG A 215 1.56 1.98 -15.48
CA ARG A 215 0.60 0.95 -15.83
C ARG A 215 -0.77 1.52 -16.13
N LEU A 216 -1.43 0.92 -17.11
CA LEU A 216 -2.88 1.02 -17.28
C LEU A 216 -3.54 0.16 -16.19
N MET A 217 -4.32 0.81 -15.33
CA MET A 217 -5.04 0.18 -14.23
C MET A 217 -6.55 0.31 -14.47
N PRO A 218 -7.35 -0.73 -14.15
CA PRO A 218 -7.03 -1.88 -13.28
C PRO A 218 -6.30 -3.05 -13.95
N ALA A 219 -6.17 -3.08 -15.27
CA ALA A 219 -5.60 -4.21 -16.02
C ALA A 219 -4.13 -4.55 -15.67
N GLY A 220 -3.38 -3.63 -15.06
CA GLY A 220 -1.98 -3.83 -14.68
C GLY A 220 -1.02 -3.88 -15.86
N THR A 221 -1.43 -3.39 -17.03
CA THR A 221 -0.63 -3.48 -18.26
C THR A 221 0.38 -2.34 -18.31
N ARG A 222 1.67 -2.66 -18.47
CA ARG A 222 2.72 -1.62 -18.55
C ARG A 222 2.52 -0.75 -19.80
N VAL A 223 2.66 0.55 -19.64
CA VAL A 223 2.56 1.55 -20.71
C VAL A 223 3.80 2.43 -20.72
N ARG A 224 4.13 3.00 -21.88
CA ARG A 224 5.23 3.98 -22.01
C ARG A 224 4.69 5.29 -22.56
N VAL A 225 5.15 6.40 -22.00
CA VAL A 225 4.72 7.75 -22.37
C VAL A 225 5.72 8.36 -23.34
N ARG A 226 5.34 8.53 -24.61
CA ARG A 226 6.19 9.12 -25.66
C ARG A 226 6.22 10.63 -25.62
N GLY A 227 5.12 11.24 -25.19
CA GLY A 227 4.95 12.69 -25.19
C GLY A 227 3.85 13.10 -24.23
N ILE A 228 3.98 14.31 -23.69
CA ILE A 228 3.04 14.88 -22.74
C ILE A 228 2.64 16.26 -23.26
N HIS A 229 1.34 16.57 -23.20
CA HIS A 229 0.85 17.94 -23.30
C HIS A 229 0.17 18.30 -21.98
N ALA A 230 0.72 19.25 -21.23
CA ALA A 230 0.11 19.75 -20.00
C ALA A 230 -0.70 21.01 -20.33
N GLN A 231 -1.98 21.05 -19.94
CA GLN A 231 -2.85 22.23 -20.12
C GLN A 231 -2.85 22.77 -21.56
N ASN A 232 -2.92 21.84 -22.53
CA ASN A 232 -2.92 22.10 -23.97
C ASN A 232 -1.61 22.69 -24.55
N GLN A 233 -0.49 22.58 -23.83
CA GLN A 233 0.84 22.96 -24.30
C GLN A 233 1.78 21.74 -24.29
N PRO A 234 2.65 21.55 -25.30
CA PRO A 234 3.68 20.53 -25.25
C PRO A 234 4.56 20.69 -24.01
N SER A 235 4.84 19.58 -23.32
CA SER A 235 5.63 19.59 -22.09
C SER A 235 6.47 18.32 -21.98
N GLU A 236 7.66 18.42 -21.38
CA GLU A 236 8.46 17.25 -21.01
C GLU A 236 7.86 16.49 -19.83
N THR A 237 7.06 17.16 -18.99
CA THR A 237 6.50 16.58 -17.76
C THR A 237 5.02 16.88 -17.59
N GLY A 238 4.31 15.99 -16.92
CA GLY A 238 2.95 16.20 -16.44
C GLY A 238 2.90 16.02 -14.93
N ALA A 239 2.37 17.01 -14.21
CA ALA A 239 2.37 17.04 -12.74
C ALA A 239 0.95 17.04 -12.17
N ALA A 240 0.82 16.64 -10.90
CA ALA A 240 -0.42 16.69 -10.14
C ALA A 240 -1.11 18.06 -10.22
N GLY A 241 -2.43 18.06 -10.35
CA GLY A 241 -3.24 19.27 -10.54
C GLY A 241 -3.28 19.79 -11.98
N GLN A 242 -2.55 19.17 -12.91
CA GLN A 242 -2.65 19.51 -14.33
C GLN A 242 -3.51 18.49 -15.07
N ARG A 243 -4.28 18.98 -16.04
CA ARG A 243 -4.83 18.11 -17.07
C ARG A 243 -3.78 17.83 -18.11
N CYS A 244 -3.45 16.57 -18.30
CA CYS A 244 -2.41 16.12 -19.21
C CYS A 244 -3.00 15.27 -20.33
N ALA A 245 -2.48 15.44 -21.54
CA ALA A 245 -2.62 14.49 -22.63
C ALA A 245 -1.34 13.64 -22.67
N LEU A 246 -1.46 12.32 -22.54
CA LEU A 246 -0.34 11.39 -22.62
C LEU A 246 -0.43 10.63 -23.92
N ASN A 247 0.65 10.68 -24.71
CA ASN A 247 0.80 9.83 -25.89
C ASN A 247 1.41 8.48 -25.46
N LEU A 248 0.63 7.40 -25.58
CA LEU A 248 0.99 6.08 -25.09
C LEU A 248 1.52 5.18 -26.21
N ALA A 249 2.60 4.46 -25.93
CA ALA A 249 3.17 3.45 -26.82
C ALA A 249 2.67 2.05 -26.49
N GLY A 250 2.42 1.25 -27.53
CA GLY A 250 2.19 -0.20 -27.38
C GLY A 250 0.82 -0.57 -26.81
N ILE A 251 -0.16 0.34 -26.87
CA ILE A 251 -1.52 0.08 -26.43
C ILE A 251 -2.54 0.63 -27.42
N ASP A 252 -3.53 -0.19 -27.75
CA ASP A 252 -4.61 0.18 -28.64
C ASP A 252 -5.69 0.95 -27.89
N LYS A 253 -6.37 1.86 -28.62
CA LYS A 253 -7.52 2.61 -28.09
C LYS A 253 -8.60 1.70 -27.49
N SER A 254 -8.82 0.51 -28.06
CA SER A 254 -9.84 -0.44 -27.58
C SER A 254 -9.52 -1.06 -26.22
N ALA A 255 -8.25 -0.99 -25.78
CA ALA A 255 -7.82 -1.51 -24.49
C ALA A 255 -8.00 -0.50 -23.35
N ILE A 256 -8.34 0.76 -23.67
CA ILE A 256 -8.47 1.85 -22.69
C ILE A 256 -9.87 2.42 -22.75
N THR A 257 -10.49 2.54 -21.58
CA THR A 257 -11.80 3.15 -21.41
C THR A 257 -11.73 4.34 -20.46
N ARG A 258 -12.76 5.19 -20.51
CA ARG A 258 -12.90 6.28 -19.54
C ARG A 258 -13.11 5.68 -18.15
N GLY A 259 -12.39 6.21 -17.17
CA GLY A 259 -12.39 5.69 -15.79
C GLY A 259 -11.18 4.82 -15.46
N ASP A 260 -10.43 4.38 -16.46
CA ASP A 260 -9.13 3.75 -16.25
C ASP A 260 -8.11 4.78 -15.72
N TRP A 261 -7.02 4.26 -15.18
CA TRP A 261 -5.92 5.07 -14.67
C TRP A 261 -4.63 4.77 -15.42
N ILE A 262 -3.84 5.80 -15.67
CA ILE A 262 -2.41 5.65 -15.95
C ILE A 262 -1.67 6.02 -14.67
N ALA A 263 -1.06 5.04 -14.01
CA ALA A 263 -0.46 5.25 -12.71
C ALA A 263 0.81 4.43 -12.50
N ASP A 264 1.64 4.89 -11.57
CA ASP A 264 2.76 4.12 -11.06
C ASP A 264 2.26 2.77 -10.51
N ALA A 265 2.99 1.70 -10.81
CA ALA A 265 2.66 0.34 -10.39
C ALA A 265 2.43 0.19 -8.89
N ARG A 266 2.99 1.09 -8.07
CA ARG A 266 2.87 1.08 -6.62
C ARG A 266 1.59 1.73 -6.11
N CYS A 267 0.83 2.45 -6.95
CA CYS A 267 -0.39 3.15 -6.53
C CYS A 267 -1.50 2.19 -6.09
N PHE A 268 -1.96 1.33 -7.01
CA PHE A 268 -3.25 0.68 -6.84
C PHE A 268 -3.13 -0.83 -6.69
N LEU A 269 -3.92 -1.36 -5.75
CA LEU A 269 -4.34 -2.76 -5.72
C LEU A 269 -5.83 -2.77 -6.02
N PRO A 270 -6.26 -3.16 -7.25
CA PRO A 270 -7.68 -3.16 -7.60
C PRO A 270 -8.49 -4.02 -6.63
N SER A 271 -9.59 -3.46 -6.10
CA SER A 271 -10.40 -4.10 -5.07
C SER A 271 -11.88 -3.88 -5.31
N ARG A 272 -12.69 -4.83 -4.85
CA ARG A 272 -14.16 -4.70 -4.82
C ARG A 272 -14.67 -4.13 -3.50
N HIS A 273 -13.86 -4.15 -2.45
CA HIS A 273 -14.23 -3.69 -1.12
C HIS A 273 -13.40 -2.47 -0.76
N VAL A 274 -14.08 -1.36 -0.55
CA VAL A 274 -13.46 -0.06 -0.22
C VAL A 274 -14.16 0.50 1.01
N ASP A 275 -13.43 0.74 2.09
CA ASP A 275 -13.96 1.44 3.26
C ASP A 275 -13.81 2.95 3.07
N VAL A 276 -14.90 3.67 3.31
CA VAL A 276 -15.01 5.10 3.01
C VAL A 276 -15.70 5.83 4.17
N ALA A 277 -15.37 7.11 4.32
CA ALA A 277 -16.19 8.05 5.07
C ALA A 277 -17.23 8.64 4.13
N LEU A 278 -18.52 8.43 4.43
CA LEU A 278 -19.64 8.88 3.61
C LEU A 278 -20.47 9.91 4.38
N THR A 279 -20.71 11.05 3.76
CA THR A 279 -21.69 12.06 4.16
C THR A 279 -22.92 11.92 3.27
N LEU A 280 -24.08 11.67 3.88
CA LEU A 280 -25.37 11.63 3.19
C LEU A 280 -25.99 13.03 3.23
N LEU A 281 -26.31 13.57 2.06
CA LEU A 281 -26.88 14.92 1.96
C LEU A 281 -28.27 14.98 2.63
N PRO A 282 -28.65 16.12 3.24
CA PRO A 282 -30.00 16.30 3.80
C PRO A 282 -31.11 16.12 2.77
N SER A 283 -30.80 16.35 1.49
CA SER A 283 -31.73 16.21 0.37
C SER A 283 -31.93 14.77 -0.12
N ALA A 284 -31.28 13.79 0.51
CA ALA A 284 -31.42 12.37 0.16
C ALA A 284 -32.82 11.85 0.51
N ASP A 285 -33.39 11.03 -0.38
CA ASP A 285 -34.80 10.60 -0.28
C ASP A 285 -35.05 9.57 0.83
N ALA A 286 -34.01 8.80 1.20
CA ALA A 286 -34.12 7.73 2.19
C ALA A 286 -32.77 7.50 2.91
N PRO A 287 -32.80 6.95 4.14
CA PRO A 287 -31.61 6.46 4.81
C PRO A 287 -30.93 5.34 4.01
N LEU A 288 -29.60 5.31 4.02
CA LEU A 288 -28.82 4.23 3.42
C LEU A 288 -28.76 3.04 4.38
N ARG A 289 -29.36 1.92 3.97
CA ARG A 289 -29.30 0.63 4.67
C ARG A 289 -28.28 -0.30 4.02
N ALA A 290 -27.91 -1.37 4.70
CA ALA A 290 -27.05 -2.40 4.14
C ALA A 290 -27.58 -2.90 2.78
N TRP A 291 -26.67 -3.09 1.82
CA TRP A 291 -26.93 -3.50 0.44
C TRP A 291 -27.78 -2.52 -0.40
N THR A 292 -27.90 -1.25 0.00
CA THR A 292 -28.51 -0.24 -0.88
C THR A 292 -27.59 0.03 -2.09
N PRO A 293 -28.08 -0.09 -3.34
CA PRO A 293 -27.28 0.16 -4.52
C PRO A 293 -27.07 1.66 -4.75
N LEU A 294 -25.85 2.03 -5.10
CA LEU A 294 -25.42 3.39 -5.38
C LEU A 294 -24.57 3.43 -6.66
N HIS A 295 -24.73 4.50 -7.43
CA HIS A 295 -23.78 4.84 -8.47
C HIS A 295 -22.65 5.67 -7.86
N VAL A 296 -21.46 5.12 -7.83
CA VAL A 296 -20.26 5.77 -7.29
C VAL A 296 -19.45 6.37 -8.43
N HIS A 297 -19.08 7.63 -8.26
CA HIS A 297 -18.13 8.32 -9.14
C HIS A 297 -16.84 8.58 -8.38
N ILE A 298 -15.74 7.98 -8.83
CA ILE A 298 -14.41 8.10 -8.23
C ILE A 298 -13.36 8.28 -9.32
N GLY A 299 -12.57 9.35 -9.23
CA GLY A 299 -11.75 9.82 -10.35
C GLY A 299 -12.63 10.08 -11.58
N ALA A 300 -12.31 9.43 -12.70
CA ALA A 300 -13.13 9.48 -13.92
C ALA A 300 -14.09 8.28 -14.07
N ALA A 301 -14.05 7.32 -13.14
CA ALA A 301 -14.82 6.08 -13.21
C ALA A 301 -16.26 6.26 -12.70
N ARG A 302 -17.16 5.45 -13.25
CA ARG A 302 -18.55 5.32 -12.78
C ARG A 302 -18.84 3.84 -12.59
N GLN A 303 -19.03 3.42 -11.34
CA GLN A 303 -19.30 2.02 -11.02
C GLN A 303 -20.52 1.91 -10.09
N VAL A 304 -21.22 0.78 -10.16
CA VAL A 304 -22.25 0.43 -9.18
C VAL A 304 -21.59 -0.23 -7.98
N ALA A 305 -21.99 0.21 -6.79
CA ALA A 305 -21.60 -0.40 -5.54
C ALA A 305 -22.78 -0.53 -4.59
N HIS A 306 -22.65 -1.44 -3.64
CA HIS A 306 -23.60 -1.65 -2.57
C HIS A 306 -23.02 -1.14 -1.26
N VAL A 307 -23.77 -0.29 -0.57
CA VAL A 307 -23.32 0.30 0.69
C VAL A 307 -23.56 -0.65 1.87
N VAL A 308 -22.58 -0.77 2.75
CA VAL A 308 -22.68 -1.52 3.99
C VAL A 308 -22.24 -0.62 5.14
N PRO A 309 -23.18 -0.05 5.90
CA PRO A 309 -22.86 0.74 7.09
C PRO A 309 -22.03 -0.06 8.12
N LEU A 310 -20.95 0.56 8.61
CA LEU A 310 -20.01 -0.07 9.55
C LEU A 310 -20.28 0.34 11.00
N SER A 311 -20.58 1.61 11.22
CA SER A 311 -20.78 2.19 12.55
C SER A 311 -22.21 2.07 13.10
N ALA A 312 -23.19 1.86 12.22
CA ALA A 312 -24.61 1.80 12.54
C ALA A 312 -25.33 0.83 11.57
N ASP A 313 -26.63 0.59 11.77
CA ASP A 313 -27.43 -0.23 10.85
C ASP A 313 -27.91 0.54 9.61
N ALA A 314 -28.03 1.86 9.72
CA ALA A 314 -28.35 2.75 8.61
C ALA A 314 -27.68 4.12 8.81
N LEU A 315 -27.47 4.83 7.71
CA LEU A 315 -27.02 6.23 7.71
C LEU A 315 -28.19 7.13 7.29
N ALA A 316 -28.63 8.04 8.17
CA ALA A 316 -29.76 8.93 7.89
C ALA A 316 -29.35 10.19 7.11
N PRO A 317 -30.28 10.83 6.36
CA PRO A 317 -29.98 12.08 5.66
C PRO A 317 -29.41 13.15 6.58
N GLY A 318 -28.37 13.86 6.13
CA GLY A 318 -27.64 14.86 6.92
C GLY A 318 -26.57 14.29 7.86
N GLN A 319 -26.41 12.96 7.94
CA GLN A 319 -25.40 12.34 8.77
C GLN A 319 -24.15 11.92 7.97
N SER A 320 -23.03 11.82 8.70
CA SER A 320 -21.79 11.22 8.20
C SER A 320 -21.46 9.97 8.99
N GLY A 321 -20.86 8.98 8.34
CA GLY A 321 -20.42 7.75 8.99
C GLY A 321 -19.50 6.92 8.10
N TRP A 322 -18.93 5.87 8.68
CA TRP A 322 -18.10 4.94 7.92
C TRP A 322 -18.96 3.84 7.31
N VAL A 323 -18.71 3.58 6.04
CA VAL A 323 -19.39 2.55 5.26
C VAL A 323 -18.37 1.80 4.42
N GLN A 324 -18.68 0.55 4.09
CA GLN A 324 -17.96 -0.20 3.08
C GLN A 324 -18.77 -0.15 1.78
N LEU A 325 -18.11 0.22 0.69
CA LEU A 325 -18.66 0.12 -0.66
C LEU A 325 -18.20 -1.20 -1.28
N VAL A 326 -19.17 -2.02 -1.67
CA VAL A 326 -18.95 -3.31 -2.33
C VAL A 326 -19.27 -3.17 -3.81
N PHE A 327 -18.25 -3.08 -4.64
CA PHE A 327 -18.36 -2.85 -6.07
C PHE A 327 -18.62 -4.15 -6.85
N ASP A 328 -19.35 -4.02 -7.96
CA ASP A 328 -19.61 -5.13 -8.88
C ASP A 328 -18.34 -5.53 -9.66
N GLU A 329 -17.43 -4.58 -9.88
CA GLU A 329 -16.14 -4.78 -10.54
C GLU A 329 -15.01 -4.14 -9.69
N PRO A 330 -13.77 -4.64 -9.76
CA PRO A 330 -12.65 -4.06 -9.03
C PRO A 330 -12.39 -2.61 -9.45
N VAL A 331 -12.26 -1.72 -8.47
CA VAL A 331 -11.95 -0.31 -8.67
C VAL A 331 -10.55 0.02 -8.16
N CYS A 332 -9.94 1.04 -8.76
CA CYS A 332 -8.68 1.63 -8.30
C CYS A 332 -8.96 2.90 -7.52
N ALA A 333 -8.42 2.97 -6.31
CA ALA A 333 -8.55 4.12 -5.42
C ALA A 333 -7.33 4.20 -4.49
N MET A 334 -7.03 5.40 -4.00
CA MET A 334 -6.06 5.67 -2.95
C MET A 334 -6.76 6.29 -1.74
N PRO A 335 -6.23 6.11 -0.51
CA PRO A 335 -6.70 6.86 0.64
C PRO A 335 -6.70 8.37 0.39
N GLY A 336 -7.74 9.04 0.87
CA GLY A 336 -7.98 10.46 0.63
C GLY A 336 -8.68 10.78 -0.69
N ASP A 337 -8.83 9.83 -1.62
CA ASP A 337 -9.55 10.07 -2.86
C ASP A 337 -11.00 10.47 -2.58
N ARG A 338 -11.43 11.56 -3.22
CA ARG A 338 -12.79 12.07 -3.12
C ARG A 338 -13.69 11.37 -4.11
N TYR A 339 -14.93 11.13 -3.69
CA TYR A 339 -15.94 10.49 -4.52
C TYR A 339 -17.32 11.08 -4.22
N ILE A 340 -18.23 10.91 -5.18
CA ILE A 340 -19.66 11.20 -4.99
C ILE A 340 -20.49 9.95 -5.22
N VAL A 341 -21.66 9.89 -4.61
CA VAL A 341 -22.65 8.84 -4.81
C VAL A 341 -23.98 9.41 -5.25
N ARG A 342 -24.58 8.74 -6.23
CA ARG A 342 -25.93 9.01 -6.74
C ARG A 342 -26.84 7.85 -6.37
N ASN A 343 -28.14 8.15 -6.31
CA ASN A 343 -29.18 7.14 -6.05
C ASN A 343 -29.16 6.00 -7.10
N ALA A 344 -29.91 4.94 -6.84
CA ALA A 344 -29.97 3.75 -7.69
C ALA A 344 -30.36 4.04 -9.16
N GLN A 345 -31.14 5.08 -9.40
CA GLN A 345 -31.57 5.51 -10.74
C GLN A 345 -30.56 6.45 -11.43
N ALA A 346 -29.46 6.81 -10.75
CA ALA A 346 -28.46 7.80 -11.19
C ALA A 346 -29.04 9.20 -11.50
N THR A 347 -30.21 9.55 -10.94
CA THR A 347 -30.89 10.81 -11.23
C THR A 347 -30.48 11.95 -10.31
N ARG A 348 -30.08 11.65 -9.07
CA ARG A 348 -29.72 12.67 -8.07
C ARG A 348 -28.50 12.28 -7.28
N THR A 349 -27.67 13.27 -6.97
CA THR A 349 -26.58 13.13 -5.99
C THR A 349 -27.16 13.04 -4.59
N VAL A 350 -26.82 11.96 -3.88
CA VAL A 350 -27.32 11.69 -2.53
C VAL A 350 -26.24 11.89 -1.47
N GLY A 351 -24.96 11.82 -1.83
CA GLY A 351 -23.87 11.92 -0.87
C GLY A 351 -22.51 11.82 -1.53
N GLY A 352 -21.48 11.66 -0.71
CA GLY A 352 -20.10 11.49 -1.14
C GLY A 352 -19.15 11.50 0.05
N GLY A 353 -17.86 11.58 -0.20
CA GLY A 353 -16.88 11.70 0.87
C GLY A 353 -15.48 11.32 0.43
N ARG A 354 -14.74 10.64 1.30
CA ARG A 354 -13.34 10.26 1.07
C ARG A 354 -13.09 8.77 1.28
N VAL A 355 -12.22 8.21 0.46
CA VAL A 355 -11.70 6.85 0.63
C VAL A 355 -10.80 6.80 1.86
N LEU A 356 -11.01 5.82 2.73
CA LEU A 356 -10.12 5.54 3.85
C LEU A 356 -9.21 4.38 3.50
N ASP A 357 -9.78 3.23 3.16
CA ASP A 357 -9.01 2.03 2.82
C ASP A 357 -9.52 1.41 1.51
N PRO A 358 -8.74 1.48 0.42
CA PRO A 358 -9.12 0.92 -0.87
C PRO A 358 -9.11 -0.62 -0.90
N ASN A 359 -8.52 -1.28 0.10
CA ASN A 359 -8.33 -2.73 0.12
C ASN A 359 -8.97 -3.34 1.37
N ALA A 360 -10.23 -3.00 1.61
CA ALA A 360 -10.95 -3.39 2.80
C ALA A 360 -11.20 -4.91 2.86
N PRO A 361 -11.21 -5.52 4.07
CA PRO A 361 -11.48 -6.95 4.21
C PRO A 361 -12.98 -7.26 4.13
N ASP A 362 -13.30 -8.40 3.51
CA ASP A 362 -14.68 -8.89 3.38
C ASP A 362 -15.30 -9.31 4.73
N ARG A 363 -14.46 -9.83 5.64
CA ARG A 363 -14.84 -10.38 6.95
C ARG A 363 -14.32 -9.50 8.08
N LYS A 364 -15.00 -9.57 9.24
CA LYS A 364 -14.67 -8.78 10.44
C LYS A 364 -14.67 -7.26 10.21
N ARG A 365 -15.41 -6.79 9.20
CA ARG A 365 -15.55 -5.37 8.84
C ARG A 365 -16.08 -4.46 9.97
N ARG A 366 -16.84 -5.00 10.92
CA ARG A 366 -17.34 -4.29 12.13
C ARG A 366 -16.54 -4.58 13.40
N ALA A 367 -15.41 -5.29 13.30
CA ALA A 367 -14.60 -5.59 14.48
C ALA A 367 -14.03 -4.29 15.09
N PRO A 368 -13.89 -4.19 16.43
CA PRO A 368 -13.35 -3.00 17.08
C PRO A 368 -11.98 -2.58 16.52
N ALA A 369 -11.09 -3.55 16.29
CA ALA A 369 -9.77 -3.30 15.69
C ALA A 369 -9.87 -2.68 14.28
N ARG A 370 -10.91 -3.02 13.49
CA ARG A 370 -11.12 -2.41 12.17
C ARG A 370 -11.57 -0.96 12.31
N MET A 371 -12.46 -0.66 13.26
CA MET A 371 -12.90 0.72 13.51
C MET A 371 -11.74 1.60 13.97
N GLN A 372 -10.89 1.07 14.86
CA GLN A 372 -9.69 1.79 15.30
C GLN A 372 -8.70 2.02 14.13
N TRP A 373 -8.51 1.03 13.26
CA TRP A 373 -7.71 1.20 12.04
C TRP A 373 -8.25 2.32 11.15
N LEU A 374 -9.55 2.33 10.87
CA LEU A 374 -10.18 3.37 10.04
C LEU A 374 -10.05 4.76 10.68
N GLN A 375 -10.15 4.86 12.02
CA GLN A 375 -9.87 6.11 12.73
C GLN A 375 -8.42 6.56 12.49
N GLY A 376 -7.45 5.66 12.68
CA GLY A 376 -6.03 5.99 12.47
C GLY A 376 -5.72 6.45 11.04
N VAL A 377 -6.37 5.86 10.04
CA VAL A 377 -6.27 6.33 8.64
C VAL A 377 -6.93 7.70 8.47
N ALA A 378 -8.11 7.93 9.04
CA ALA A 378 -8.79 9.21 8.98
C ALA A 378 -7.94 10.33 9.61
N ASP A 379 -7.35 10.07 10.78
CA ASP A 379 -6.48 11.02 11.49
C ASP A 379 -5.21 11.33 10.68
N MET A 380 -4.60 10.31 10.05
CA MET A 380 -3.44 10.49 9.17
C MET A 380 -3.78 11.41 7.99
N LEU A 381 -4.92 11.18 7.33
CA LEU A 381 -5.39 11.98 6.20
C LEU A 381 -5.72 13.43 6.61
N ASP A 382 -6.13 13.63 7.87
CA ASP A 382 -6.40 14.95 8.44
C ASP A 382 -5.13 15.62 9.02
N GLY A 383 -3.94 15.02 8.84
CA GLY A 383 -2.65 15.61 9.21
C GLY A 383 -2.07 15.15 10.56
N GLY A 384 -2.69 14.17 11.23
CA GLY A 384 -2.26 13.62 12.52
C GLY A 384 -1.02 12.73 12.47
N GLY A 385 -0.38 12.58 11.30
CA GLY A 385 0.81 11.76 11.10
C GLY A 385 0.54 10.24 11.12
N LEU A 386 1.62 9.45 11.14
CA LEU A 386 1.53 7.98 11.02
C LEU A 386 1.36 7.27 12.38
N GLN A 387 1.58 7.95 13.49
CA GLN A 387 1.59 7.32 14.81
C GLN A 387 0.23 6.70 15.22
N PRO A 388 -0.93 7.37 15.01
CA PRO A 388 -2.24 6.77 15.30
C PRO A 388 -2.48 5.49 14.49
N LEU A 389 -2.04 5.48 13.24
CA LEU A 389 -2.16 4.34 12.34
C LEU A 389 -1.26 3.17 12.79
N LEU A 390 0.00 3.45 13.13
CA LEU A 390 0.96 2.45 13.63
C LEU A 390 0.52 1.84 14.96
N ALA A 391 -0.17 2.60 15.81
CA ALA A 391 -0.75 2.11 17.06
C ALA A 391 -1.82 1.01 16.86
N GLN A 392 -2.42 0.94 15.67
CA GLN A 392 -3.37 -0.11 15.31
C GLN A 392 -2.74 -1.24 14.48
N ALA A 393 -1.53 -1.03 13.96
CA ALA A 393 -0.78 -1.99 13.17
C ALA A 393 0.10 -2.91 14.05
N ALA A 394 -0.50 -3.91 14.69
CA ALA A 394 0.22 -4.83 15.58
C ALA A 394 1.38 -5.60 14.91
N LEU A 395 1.31 -5.83 13.60
CA LEU A 395 2.37 -6.46 12.80
C LEU A 395 3.27 -5.44 12.09
N GLY A 396 3.07 -4.14 12.34
CA GLY A 396 3.68 -3.07 11.55
C GLY A 396 3.07 -2.93 10.17
N LEU A 397 3.61 -1.99 9.40
CA LEU A 397 3.24 -1.71 8.02
C LEU A 397 4.46 -1.81 7.13
N ASP A 398 4.39 -2.66 6.11
CA ASP A 398 5.45 -2.72 5.12
C ASP A 398 5.50 -1.43 4.29
N GLU A 399 6.69 -1.13 3.76
CA GLU A 399 6.98 0.08 3.01
C GLU A 399 6.04 0.27 1.81
N THR A 400 5.62 -0.81 1.15
CA THR A 400 4.68 -0.72 0.02
C THR A 400 3.29 -0.31 0.49
N THR A 401 2.84 -0.86 1.61
CA THR A 401 1.56 -0.51 2.23
C THR A 401 1.57 0.93 2.73
N LEU A 402 2.64 1.36 3.39
CA LEU A 402 2.81 2.76 3.80
C LEU A 402 2.79 3.71 2.60
N GLN A 403 3.49 3.37 1.52
CA GLN A 403 3.54 4.20 0.33
C GLN A 403 2.16 4.36 -0.32
N ARG A 404 1.35 3.30 -0.32
CA ARG A 404 -0.05 3.36 -0.77
C ARG A 404 -0.91 4.20 0.17
N LEU A 405 -0.74 4.04 1.48
CA LEU A 405 -1.55 4.77 2.45
C LEU A 405 -1.23 6.26 2.48
N ALA A 406 0.06 6.61 2.46
CA ALA A 406 0.53 7.98 2.54
C ALA A 406 0.52 8.71 1.18
N GLY A 407 0.58 7.97 0.06
CA GLY A 407 0.60 8.53 -1.28
C GLY A 407 1.94 9.15 -1.71
N TRP A 408 2.99 9.04 -0.89
CA TRP A 408 4.34 9.54 -1.18
C TRP A 408 5.45 8.51 -0.99
N PRO A 409 6.62 8.69 -1.66
CA PRO A 409 7.78 7.84 -1.44
C PRO A 409 8.17 7.79 0.03
N VAL A 410 8.28 6.59 0.58
CA VAL A 410 8.56 6.36 2.01
C VAL A 410 10.05 6.11 2.26
N ARG A 411 10.87 6.10 1.19
CA ARG A 411 12.27 5.67 1.26
C ARG A 411 13.09 6.44 2.29
N ASP A 412 12.86 7.76 2.34
CA ASP A 412 13.57 8.71 3.20
C ASP A 412 12.74 9.14 4.43
N LEU A 413 11.64 8.43 4.71
CA LEU A 413 10.79 8.73 5.84
C LEU A 413 11.52 8.36 7.15
N ALA A 414 11.85 9.39 7.94
CA ALA A 414 12.29 9.20 9.31
C ALA A 414 11.20 8.47 10.11
N ALA A 415 11.61 7.43 10.86
CA ALA A 415 10.67 6.73 11.71
C ALA A 415 10.08 7.71 12.75
N PRO A 416 8.74 7.76 12.91
CA PRO A 416 8.11 8.53 13.97
C PRO A 416 8.63 8.14 15.35
N GLU A 417 8.44 9.01 16.35
CA GLU A 417 8.86 8.71 17.72
C GLU A 417 8.27 7.39 18.22
N GLY A 418 9.13 6.52 18.75
CA GLY A 418 8.75 5.18 19.23
C GLY A 418 8.51 4.15 18.13
N ALA A 419 8.69 4.48 16.85
CA ALA A 419 8.68 3.54 15.74
C ALA A 419 10.10 3.16 15.29
N ILE A 420 10.24 1.95 14.74
CA ILE A 420 11.49 1.42 14.21
C ILE A 420 11.27 0.78 12.84
N TRP A 421 12.29 0.88 11.99
CA TRP A 421 12.34 0.18 10.71
C TRP A 421 12.98 -1.18 10.90
N ILE A 422 12.30 -2.23 10.41
CA ILE A 422 12.80 -3.60 10.36
C ILE A 422 13.22 -3.90 8.93
N GLU A 423 14.52 -4.16 8.75
CA GLU A 423 15.10 -4.47 7.46
C GLU A 423 14.78 -5.92 7.03
N PRO A 424 14.48 -6.16 5.75
CA PRO A 424 14.31 -7.50 5.22
C PRO A 424 15.65 -8.19 5.06
N ARG A 425 15.67 -9.52 5.12
CA ARG A 425 16.88 -10.31 4.84
C ARG A 425 17.25 -10.37 3.37
N THR A 426 16.26 -10.28 2.48
CA THR A 426 16.48 -10.34 1.04
C THR A 426 16.50 -8.92 0.49
N PRO A 427 17.39 -8.62 -0.49
CA PRO A 427 17.42 -7.31 -1.15
C PRO A 427 16.09 -6.93 -1.82
N GLN A 428 15.24 -7.91 -2.14
CA GLN A 428 13.92 -7.68 -2.72
C GLN A 428 12.78 -7.51 -1.69
N GLY A 429 13.04 -7.72 -0.40
CA GLY A 429 12.01 -7.53 0.62
C GLY A 429 11.70 -6.05 0.85
N ALA A 430 10.49 -5.74 1.29
CA ALA A 430 10.14 -4.40 1.76
C ALA A 430 10.47 -4.27 3.25
N ARG A 431 10.94 -3.09 3.67
CA ARG A 431 11.12 -2.76 5.09
C ARG A 431 9.77 -2.68 5.78
N THR A 432 9.72 -2.99 7.08
CA THR A 432 8.50 -2.83 7.87
C THR A 432 8.68 -1.76 8.94
N LEU A 433 7.80 -0.76 8.97
CA LEU A 433 7.74 0.21 10.06
C LEU A 433 6.80 -0.32 11.15
N ILE A 434 7.29 -0.38 12.39
CA ILE A 434 6.51 -0.89 13.51
C ILE A 434 6.82 -0.09 14.78
N LEU A 435 5.84 0.06 15.69
CA LEU A 435 6.12 0.59 17.02
C LEU A 435 7.04 -0.36 17.79
N ALA A 436 8.01 0.18 18.51
CA ALA A 436 8.93 -0.59 19.35
C ALA A 436 8.17 -1.43 20.40
N THR A 437 7.05 -0.91 20.91
CA THR A 437 6.16 -1.64 21.83
C THR A 437 5.49 -2.84 21.17
N HIS A 438 5.02 -2.70 19.93
CA HIS A 438 4.47 -3.83 19.17
C HIS A 438 5.55 -4.85 18.86
N TRP A 439 6.76 -4.40 18.48
CA TRP A 439 7.88 -5.29 18.21
C TRP A 439 8.24 -6.14 19.44
N GLU A 440 8.33 -5.53 20.62
CA GLU A 440 8.57 -6.26 21.87
C GLU A 440 7.42 -7.23 22.23
N ALA A 441 6.17 -6.85 21.94
CA ALA A 441 5.03 -7.74 22.10
C ALA A 441 5.11 -8.96 21.16
N LEU A 442 5.58 -8.79 19.91
CA LEU A 442 5.81 -9.89 18.98
C LEU A 442 6.92 -10.83 19.49
N ARG A 443 8.03 -10.28 20.00
CA ARG A 443 9.12 -11.07 20.63
C ARG A 443 8.59 -11.92 21.78
N THR A 444 7.89 -11.28 22.71
CA THR A 444 7.27 -11.92 23.88
C THR A 444 6.32 -13.04 23.47
N ARG A 445 5.52 -12.82 22.42
CA ARG A 445 4.57 -13.83 21.92
C ARG A 445 5.26 -15.06 21.32
N VAL A 446 6.40 -14.89 20.66
CA VAL A 446 7.21 -16.02 20.15
C VAL A 446 7.81 -16.81 21.30
N GLU A 447 8.35 -16.15 22.32
CA GLU A 447 8.89 -16.80 23.50
C GLU A 447 7.83 -17.58 24.27
N GLN A 448 6.64 -16.99 24.44
CA GLN A 448 5.51 -17.67 25.07
C GLN A 448 5.08 -18.91 24.27
N ALA A 449 5.00 -18.81 22.95
CA ALA A 449 4.67 -19.95 22.10
C ALA A 449 5.72 -21.08 22.20
N LEU A 450 7.01 -20.74 22.28
CA LEU A 450 8.08 -21.70 22.55
C LEU A 450 7.96 -22.31 23.95
N ALA A 451 7.71 -21.50 24.97
CA ALA A 451 7.52 -21.99 26.35
C ALA A 451 6.35 -22.97 26.44
N THR A 452 5.20 -22.65 25.84
CA THR A 452 4.04 -23.54 25.78
C THR A 452 4.36 -24.83 25.02
N PHE A 453 5.12 -24.75 23.91
CA PHE A 453 5.55 -25.93 23.17
C PHE A 453 6.42 -26.85 24.03
N HIS A 454 7.43 -26.31 24.69
CA HIS A 454 8.35 -27.09 25.54
C HIS A 454 7.64 -27.72 26.74
N GLN A 455 6.64 -27.04 27.30
CA GLN A 455 5.81 -27.62 28.38
C GLN A 455 4.95 -28.78 27.88
N GLY A 456 4.38 -28.68 26.67
CA GLY A 456 3.54 -29.72 26.08
C GLY A 456 4.32 -30.91 25.52
N ALA A 457 5.56 -30.69 25.07
CA ALA A 457 6.43 -31.71 24.49
C ALA A 457 7.88 -31.54 25.02
N PRO A 458 8.13 -31.87 26.29
CA PRO A 458 9.42 -31.60 26.93
C PRO A 458 10.57 -32.43 26.34
N ASP A 459 10.29 -33.58 25.72
CA ASP A 459 11.26 -34.45 25.06
C ASP A 459 11.56 -34.07 23.61
N GLU A 460 10.84 -33.08 23.06
CA GLU A 460 11.16 -32.47 21.76
C GLU A 460 12.20 -31.34 21.92
N PRO A 461 13.19 -31.23 21.00
CA PRO A 461 14.20 -30.19 21.04
C PRO A 461 13.66 -28.78 20.73
N GLY A 462 12.43 -28.68 20.20
CA GLY A 462 11.80 -27.44 19.79
C GLY A 462 11.16 -27.54 18.39
N PRO A 463 10.30 -26.61 17.99
CA PRO A 463 9.70 -26.59 16.66
C PRO A 463 10.66 -26.06 15.60
N ASP A 464 10.41 -26.37 14.33
CA ASP A 464 11.05 -25.66 13.20
C ASP A 464 10.47 -24.24 13.02
N GLY A 465 11.16 -23.40 12.25
CA GLY A 465 10.78 -22.00 12.04
C GLY A 465 9.39 -21.80 11.42
N SER A 466 8.95 -22.67 10.52
CA SER A 466 7.64 -22.57 9.86
C SER A 466 6.51 -23.03 10.79
N ARG A 467 6.76 -24.07 11.61
CA ARG A 467 5.84 -24.50 12.68
C ARG A 467 5.70 -23.42 13.74
N LEU A 468 6.80 -22.83 14.18
CA LEU A 468 6.78 -21.76 15.18
C LEU A 468 6.02 -20.51 14.69
N ARG A 469 6.21 -20.09 13.44
CA ARG A 469 5.45 -18.99 12.84
C ARG A 469 3.94 -19.26 12.90
N ARG A 470 3.49 -20.45 12.51
CA ARG A 470 2.07 -20.83 12.52
C ARG A 470 1.47 -20.82 13.94
N MET A 471 2.26 -21.18 14.94
CA MET A 471 1.84 -21.20 16.34
C MET A 471 1.78 -19.81 16.97
N ALA A 472 2.80 -18.98 16.74
CA ALA A 472 2.92 -17.67 17.39
C ALA A 472 2.20 -16.56 16.61
N LEU A 473 2.48 -16.48 15.30
CA LEU A 473 2.18 -15.33 14.43
C LEU A 473 1.77 -15.78 13.01
N PRO A 474 0.62 -16.47 12.84
CA PRO A 474 0.20 -17.02 11.55
C PRO A 474 -0.05 -15.95 10.47
N ALA A 475 -0.40 -14.73 10.89
CA ALA A 475 -0.66 -13.60 9.99
C ALA A 475 0.58 -12.76 9.64
N ALA A 476 1.74 -12.99 10.29
CA ALA A 476 2.97 -12.26 9.98
C ALA A 476 3.45 -12.60 8.56
N SER A 477 3.94 -11.62 7.82
CA SER A 477 4.60 -11.84 6.53
C SER A 477 5.91 -12.61 6.73
N GLU A 478 6.40 -13.25 5.67
CA GLU A 478 7.67 -13.98 5.75
C GLU A 478 8.86 -13.05 6.03
N ALA A 479 8.90 -11.87 5.42
CA ALA A 479 9.94 -10.87 5.65
C ALA A 479 9.97 -10.42 7.13
N LEU A 480 8.81 -10.09 7.70
CA LEU A 480 8.70 -9.70 9.12
C LEU A 480 9.13 -10.85 10.05
N TRP A 481 8.69 -12.07 9.75
CA TRP A 481 9.04 -13.26 10.53
C TRP A 481 10.55 -13.52 10.55
N GLN A 482 11.21 -13.42 9.40
CA GLN A 482 12.66 -13.62 9.30
C GLN A 482 13.46 -12.56 10.04
N GLY A 483 12.99 -11.30 10.02
CA GLY A 483 13.57 -10.21 10.81
C GLY A 483 13.41 -10.45 12.31
N LEU A 484 12.21 -10.87 12.75
CA LEU A 484 11.92 -11.14 14.16
C LEU A 484 12.76 -12.30 14.71
N LEU A 485 12.90 -13.38 13.93
CA LEU A 485 13.67 -14.55 14.36
C LEU A 485 15.17 -14.25 14.45
N GLU A 486 15.70 -13.41 13.56
CA GLU A 486 17.10 -12.99 13.62
C GLU A 486 17.36 -12.12 14.84
N ASP A 487 16.51 -11.14 15.08
CA ASP A 487 16.61 -10.24 16.21
C ASP A 487 16.51 -11.00 17.55
N LEU A 488 15.59 -11.96 17.67
CA LEU A 488 15.51 -12.86 18.82
C LEU A 488 16.78 -13.71 19.01
N ARG A 489 17.41 -14.14 17.91
CA ARG A 489 18.68 -14.89 17.95
C ARG A 489 19.86 -14.02 18.35
N GLN A 490 19.96 -12.81 17.81
CA GLN A 490 21.04 -11.87 18.11
C GLN A 490 21.00 -11.43 19.57
N GLN A 491 19.79 -11.30 20.14
CA GLN A 491 19.61 -11.02 21.57
C GLN A 491 19.78 -12.25 22.47
N GLY A 492 20.03 -13.44 21.91
CA GLY A 492 20.14 -14.68 22.67
C GLY A 492 18.84 -15.14 23.33
N ARG A 493 17.69 -14.58 22.94
CA ARG A 493 16.35 -14.93 23.47
C ARG A 493 15.83 -16.24 22.91
N VAL A 494 16.26 -16.60 21.70
CA VAL A 494 15.97 -17.87 21.04
C VAL A 494 17.26 -18.46 20.48
N LEU A 495 17.52 -19.73 20.76
CA LEU A 495 18.65 -20.48 20.23
C LEU A 495 18.19 -21.43 19.12
N ARG A 496 19.15 -21.89 18.30
CA ARG A 496 18.90 -22.79 17.18
C ARG A 496 19.91 -23.93 17.17
N ASN A 497 19.40 -25.16 17.22
CA ASN A 497 20.17 -26.38 17.07
C ASN A 497 19.69 -27.12 15.81
N GLY A 498 20.44 -27.00 14.71
CA GLY A 498 20.04 -27.53 13.41
C GLY A 498 18.75 -26.84 12.90
N PRO A 499 17.67 -27.57 12.59
CA PRO A 499 16.40 -26.95 12.20
C PRO A 499 15.53 -26.48 13.38
N TRP A 500 15.89 -26.86 14.61
CA TRP A 500 15.04 -26.69 15.80
C TRP A 500 15.33 -25.37 16.52
N LEU A 501 14.28 -24.65 16.89
CA LEU A 501 14.33 -23.41 17.66
C LEU A 501 13.90 -23.68 19.10
N HIS A 502 14.63 -23.15 20.07
CA HIS A 502 14.30 -23.37 21.48
C HIS A 502 14.70 -22.16 22.35
N LEU A 503 14.18 -22.13 23.58
CA LEU A 503 14.58 -21.15 24.57
C LEU A 503 15.96 -21.54 25.14
N PRO A 504 16.80 -20.57 25.55
CA PRO A 504 18.14 -20.85 26.08
C PRO A 504 18.17 -21.86 27.23
N GLY A 505 17.14 -21.87 28.08
CA GLY A 505 17.01 -22.81 29.20
C GLY A 505 16.35 -24.15 28.86
N HIS A 506 15.89 -24.37 27.62
CA HIS A 506 15.26 -25.64 27.23
C HIS A 506 16.28 -26.62 26.67
N THR A 507 16.37 -27.77 27.31
CA THR A 507 17.04 -28.96 26.80
C THR A 507 16.04 -30.12 26.82
N ALA A 508 15.85 -30.79 25.68
CA ALA A 508 14.86 -31.87 25.55
C ALA A 508 14.98 -32.88 26.71
N ALA A 509 14.01 -33.00 27.61
CA ALA A 509 14.10 -33.85 28.78
C ALA A 509 14.22 -35.34 28.39
N LEU A 510 15.06 -36.07 29.12
CA LEU A 510 15.11 -37.53 29.08
C LEU A 510 14.27 -38.03 30.24
N ALA A 511 13.50 -39.11 30.04
CA ALA A 511 12.91 -39.80 31.17
C ALA A 511 14.02 -40.30 32.11
N GLU A 512 13.73 -40.47 33.40
CA GLU A 512 14.73 -40.83 34.42
C GLU A 512 15.53 -42.10 34.01
N ALA A 513 14.82 -43.13 33.55
CA ALA A 513 15.42 -44.37 33.06
C ALA A 513 16.23 -44.22 31.74
N GLU A 514 16.00 -43.15 30.98
CA GLU A 514 16.79 -42.82 29.78
C GLU A 514 18.00 -41.96 30.13
N ALA A 515 17.88 -41.09 31.14
CA ALA A 515 18.97 -40.28 31.67
C ALA A 515 20.04 -41.17 32.34
N GLU A 516 19.62 -42.17 33.13
CA GLU A 516 20.52 -43.18 33.69
C GLU A 516 21.26 -43.96 32.60
N LEU A 517 20.55 -44.33 31.52
CA LEU A 517 21.18 -45.02 30.40
C LEU A 517 22.13 -44.09 29.64
N ALA A 518 21.78 -42.82 29.44
CA ALA A 518 22.65 -41.82 28.83
C ALA A 518 23.95 -41.60 29.63
N LEU A 519 23.85 -41.50 30.96
CA LEU A 519 25.01 -41.38 31.85
C LEU A 519 25.96 -42.58 31.75
N ARG A 520 25.45 -43.78 31.45
CA ARG A 520 26.27 -44.97 31.19
C ARG A 520 26.84 -45.04 29.77
N LEU A 521 26.12 -44.48 28.77
CA LEU A 521 26.52 -44.54 27.36
C LEU A 521 27.54 -43.46 26.96
N LEU A 522 27.39 -42.22 27.45
CA LEU A 522 28.25 -41.10 27.08
C LEU A 522 29.73 -41.34 27.39
N PRO A 523 30.12 -41.88 28.57
CA PRO A 523 31.52 -42.18 28.87
C PRO A 523 32.10 -43.26 27.95
N LEU A 524 31.30 -44.26 27.56
CA LEU A 524 31.74 -45.31 26.62
C LEU A 524 32.00 -44.75 25.22
N LEU A 525 31.16 -43.81 24.78
CA LEU A 525 31.37 -43.10 23.52
C LEU A 525 32.59 -42.18 23.57
N ALA A 526 32.81 -41.49 24.70
CA ALA A 526 33.96 -40.63 24.89
C ALA A 526 35.28 -41.41 24.99
N ALA A 527 35.28 -42.58 25.65
CA ALA A 527 36.42 -43.48 25.79
C ALA A 527 36.83 -44.14 24.47
N GLY A 528 35.89 -44.31 23.54
CA GLY A 528 36.16 -44.81 22.19
C GLY A 528 36.97 -43.86 21.29
N ALA A 529 37.26 -42.64 21.74
CA ALA A 529 38.00 -41.62 21.01
C ALA A 529 37.47 -41.43 19.57
N TYR A 530 38.25 -41.83 18.55
CA TYR A 530 37.88 -41.71 17.14
C TYR A 530 37.23 -42.97 16.54
N ASP A 531 37.16 -44.09 17.29
CA ASP A 531 36.46 -45.32 16.89
C ASP A 531 35.53 -45.82 18.00
N PRO A 532 34.40 -45.13 18.26
CA PRO A 532 33.45 -45.51 19.29
C PRO A 532 32.73 -46.83 18.96
N PRO A 533 32.27 -47.57 20.00
CA PRO A 533 31.52 -48.80 19.82
C PRO A 533 30.20 -48.58 19.07
N TRP A 534 29.76 -49.59 18.33
CA TRP A 534 28.46 -49.54 17.63
C TRP A 534 27.30 -49.67 18.62
N VAL A 535 26.09 -49.28 18.21
CA VAL A 535 24.86 -49.42 19.03
C VAL A 535 24.70 -50.84 19.57
N ARG A 536 24.95 -51.87 18.75
CA ARG A 536 24.89 -53.29 19.16
C ARG A 536 25.89 -53.64 20.28
N ASP A 537 27.07 -53.03 20.26
CA ASP A 537 28.15 -53.31 21.21
C ASP A 537 27.87 -52.58 22.53
N LEU A 538 27.36 -51.35 22.45
CA LEU A 538 26.84 -50.58 23.58
C LEU A 538 25.66 -51.30 24.25
N ALA A 539 24.72 -51.82 23.47
CA ALA A 539 23.58 -52.60 23.95
C ALA A 539 24.03 -53.85 24.71
N ARG A 540 24.99 -54.60 24.16
CA ARG A 540 25.58 -55.77 24.81
C ARG A 540 26.32 -55.41 26.10
N ALA A 541 27.10 -54.33 26.09
CA ALA A 541 27.89 -53.90 27.24
C ALA A 541 27.01 -53.42 28.41
N GLN A 542 25.86 -52.80 28.12
CA GLN A 542 24.94 -52.26 29.12
C GLN A 542 23.81 -53.21 29.52
N GLY A 543 23.67 -54.36 28.83
CA GLY A 543 22.60 -55.32 29.07
C GLY A 543 21.21 -54.80 28.66
N GLU A 544 21.14 -53.94 27.65
CA GLU A 544 19.91 -53.26 27.23
C GLU A 544 19.49 -53.68 25.81
N PRO A 545 18.19 -53.65 25.47
CA PRO A 545 17.74 -53.88 24.10
C PRO A 545 18.34 -52.88 23.11
N GLU A 546 18.77 -53.35 21.95
CA GLU A 546 19.41 -52.50 20.92
C GLU A 546 18.53 -51.31 20.51
N GLU A 547 17.22 -51.52 20.38
CA GLU A 547 16.28 -50.46 20.03
C GLU A 547 16.17 -49.39 21.13
N ARG A 548 16.27 -49.78 22.41
CA ARG A 548 16.26 -48.83 23.54
C ARG A 548 17.52 -47.96 23.52
N VAL A 549 18.70 -48.55 23.32
CA VAL A 549 19.96 -47.80 23.18
C VAL A 549 19.91 -46.87 21.98
N ARG A 550 19.38 -47.33 20.84
CA ARG A 550 19.18 -46.51 19.63
C ARG A 550 18.26 -45.32 19.89
N GLN A 551 17.16 -45.51 20.62
CA GLN A 551 16.23 -44.43 20.96
C GLN A 551 16.88 -43.37 21.86
N VAL A 552 17.62 -43.79 22.90
CA VAL A 552 18.35 -42.86 23.77
C VAL A 552 19.42 -42.10 22.99
N LEU A 553 20.20 -42.77 22.14
CA LEU A 553 21.22 -42.10 21.30
C LEU A 553 20.60 -41.13 20.28
N ARG A 554 19.41 -41.42 19.75
CA ARG A 554 18.66 -40.47 18.91
C ARG A 554 18.17 -39.26 19.71
N LYS A 555 17.78 -39.43 20.98
CA LYS A 555 17.43 -38.32 21.88
C LYS A 555 18.66 -37.47 22.22
N LEU A 556 19.80 -38.10 22.51
CA LEU A 556 21.09 -37.42 22.72
C LEU A 556 21.57 -36.69 21.46
N LEU A 557 21.33 -37.26 20.27
CA LEU A 557 21.59 -36.59 18.98
C LEU A 557 20.76 -35.32 18.85
N ARG A 558 19.47 -35.34 19.23
CA ARG A 558 18.60 -34.16 19.22
C ARG A 558 19.03 -33.10 20.24
N ARG A 559 19.62 -33.51 21.37
CA ARG A 559 20.25 -32.61 22.35
C ARG A 559 21.61 -32.05 21.90
N GLY A 560 22.20 -32.60 20.83
CA GLY A 560 23.52 -32.24 20.35
C GLY A 560 24.67 -32.79 21.19
N GLU A 561 24.43 -33.76 22.08
CA GLU A 561 25.47 -34.40 22.91
C GLU A 561 26.25 -35.47 22.12
N VAL A 562 25.63 -36.03 21.07
CA VAL A 562 26.27 -36.97 20.16
C VAL A 562 26.00 -36.60 18.70
N ALA A 563 26.87 -37.04 17.78
CA ALA A 563 26.63 -36.92 16.34
C ALA A 563 26.55 -38.30 15.69
N GLN A 564 25.63 -38.47 14.74
CA GLN A 564 25.51 -39.71 13.98
C GLN A 564 26.33 -39.63 12.68
N VAL A 565 27.47 -40.33 12.64
CA VAL A 565 28.34 -40.39 11.47
C VAL A 565 27.71 -41.30 10.40
N VAL A 566 27.37 -42.54 10.78
CA VAL A 566 26.61 -43.48 9.94
C VAL A 566 25.51 -44.17 10.76
N LYS A 567 24.63 -44.92 10.09
CA LYS A 567 23.56 -45.67 10.76
C LYS A 567 24.15 -46.52 11.87
N ASP A 568 23.59 -46.40 13.07
CA ASP A 568 24.00 -47.13 14.29
C ASP A 568 25.45 -46.88 14.77
N LEU A 569 26.06 -45.76 14.36
CA LEU A 569 27.35 -45.29 14.87
C LEU A 569 27.26 -43.82 15.30
N PHE A 570 27.43 -43.60 16.60
CA PHE A 570 27.33 -42.29 17.23
C PHE A 570 28.68 -41.92 17.85
N TYR A 571 29.04 -40.65 17.76
CA TYR A 571 30.25 -40.08 18.33
C TYR A 571 29.88 -39.09 19.42
N HIS A 572 30.67 -39.04 20.49
CA HIS A 572 30.54 -37.99 21.50
C HIS A 572 30.85 -36.61 20.88
N ARG A 573 30.10 -35.57 21.25
CA ARG A 573 30.25 -34.21 20.71
C ARG A 573 31.69 -33.70 20.76
N GLU A 574 32.38 -33.91 21.87
CA GLU A 574 33.77 -33.45 22.06
C GLU A 574 34.74 -34.13 21.07
N ARG A 575 34.55 -35.43 20.82
CA ARG A 575 35.39 -36.17 19.84
C ARG A 575 35.11 -35.73 18.41
N VAL A 576 33.88 -35.35 18.10
CA VAL A 576 33.55 -34.74 16.81
C VAL A 576 34.24 -33.38 16.67
N ALA A 577 34.24 -32.55 17.72
CA ALA A 577 34.92 -31.26 17.69
C ALA A 577 36.44 -31.41 17.45
N GLU A 578 37.08 -32.39 18.08
CA GLU A 578 38.48 -32.74 17.83
C GLU A 578 38.72 -33.17 16.36
N LEU A 579 37.87 -34.03 15.81
CA LEU A 579 37.95 -34.46 14.41
C LEU A 579 37.73 -33.30 13.43
N VAL A 580 36.85 -32.35 13.76
CA VAL A 580 36.64 -31.12 12.98
C VAL A 580 37.89 -30.25 13.01
N ALA A 581 38.48 -30.02 14.18
CA ALA A 581 39.72 -29.25 14.32
C ALA A 581 40.87 -29.89 13.52
N LEU A 582 40.99 -31.22 13.57
CA LEU A 582 41.97 -31.97 12.79
C LEU A 582 41.72 -31.84 11.27
N ALA A 583 40.46 -31.91 10.84
CA ALA A 583 40.10 -31.74 9.43
C ALA A 583 40.43 -30.33 8.92
N ILE A 584 40.23 -29.29 9.76
CA ILE A 584 40.58 -27.90 9.43
C ILE A 584 42.10 -27.75 9.32
N ASP A 585 42.86 -28.29 10.28
CA ASP A 585 44.32 -28.25 10.24
C ASP A 585 44.88 -28.94 8.99
N LEU A 586 44.39 -30.14 8.66
CA LEU A 586 44.79 -30.88 7.47
C LEU A 586 44.41 -30.17 6.16
N ALA A 587 43.26 -29.48 6.13
CA ALA A 587 42.85 -28.70 4.96
C ALA A 587 43.75 -27.48 4.73
N ALA A 588 44.42 -26.96 5.76
CA ALA A 588 45.37 -25.85 5.65
C ALA A 588 46.77 -26.29 5.16
N ARG A 589 47.07 -27.59 5.17
CA ARG A 589 48.37 -28.13 4.72
C ARG A 589 48.45 -28.21 3.18
N PRO A 590 49.65 -28.18 2.59
CA PRO A 590 49.83 -28.23 1.13
C PRO A 590 49.23 -29.47 0.45
N GLU A 591 49.20 -30.58 1.17
CA GLU A 591 48.65 -31.87 0.75
C GLU A 591 47.11 -31.96 0.83
N GLY A 592 46.48 -30.98 1.47
CA GLY A 592 45.04 -30.84 1.61
C GLY A 592 44.37 -31.98 2.39
N LEU A 593 43.06 -31.83 2.63
CA LEU A 593 42.27 -32.85 3.29
C LEU A 593 41.88 -33.95 2.30
N ASN A 594 42.51 -35.12 2.42
CA ASN A 594 42.19 -36.31 1.64
C ASN A 594 42.08 -37.55 2.54
N ALA A 595 41.55 -38.65 2.00
CA ALA A 595 41.28 -39.85 2.80
C ALA A 595 42.53 -40.52 3.38
N ALA A 596 43.70 -40.39 2.74
CA ALA A 596 44.95 -40.95 3.25
C ALA A 596 45.50 -40.09 4.39
N ALA A 597 45.60 -38.77 4.18
CA ALA A 597 46.06 -37.83 5.21
C ALA A 597 45.17 -37.87 6.46
N PHE A 598 43.85 -37.93 6.29
CA PHE A 598 42.91 -38.00 7.42
C PHE A 598 43.01 -39.35 8.16
N ARG A 599 43.21 -40.46 7.44
CA ARG A 599 43.44 -41.77 8.04
C ARG A 599 44.71 -41.78 8.89
N ASP A 600 45.80 -41.25 8.36
CA ASP A 600 47.10 -41.26 9.01
C ASP A 600 47.12 -40.36 10.25
N ALA A 601 46.42 -39.22 10.20
CA ALA A 601 46.27 -38.30 11.32
C ALA A 601 45.34 -38.82 12.44
N THR A 602 44.33 -39.62 12.10
CA THR A 602 43.37 -40.17 13.08
C THR A 602 43.74 -41.56 13.60
N GLY A 603 44.69 -42.24 12.97
CA GLY A 603 45.03 -43.64 13.28
C GLY A 603 43.92 -44.64 12.95
N LEU A 604 42.89 -44.22 12.22
CA LEU A 604 41.72 -45.04 11.88
C LEU A 604 41.95 -45.92 10.66
N GLY A 605 41.11 -46.94 10.48
CA GLY A 605 41.07 -47.68 9.22
C GLY A 605 40.50 -46.84 8.06
N ARG A 606 40.92 -47.13 6.81
CA ARG A 606 40.48 -46.41 5.59
C ARG A 606 38.96 -46.28 5.49
N LYS A 607 38.22 -47.34 5.83
CA LYS A 607 36.75 -47.34 5.80
C LYS A 607 36.15 -46.31 6.76
N ARG A 608 36.71 -46.19 7.97
CA ARG A 608 36.19 -45.27 9.00
C ARG A 608 36.52 -43.82 8.67
N ALA A 609 37.74 -43.55 8.20
CA ALA A 609 38.14 -42.23 7.74
C ALA A 609 37.19 -41.71 6.64
N ILE A 610 36.84 -42.55 5.66
CA ILE A 610 35.90 -42.19 4.59
C ILE A 610 34.50 -41.88 5.17
N GLN A 611 33.99 -42.68 6.10
CA GLN A 611 32.67 -42.44 6.72
C GLN A 611 32.60 -41.09 7.44
N ILE A 612 33.68 -40.68 8.11
CA ILE A 612 33.75 -39.39 8.81
C ILE A 612 33.82 -38.24 7.79
N LEU A 613 34.60 -38.38 6.72
CA LEU A 613 34.67 -37.38 5.65
C LEU A 613 33.31 -37.22 4.93
N GLU A 614 32.62 -38.32 4.66
CA GLU A 614 31.26 -38.29 4.10
C GLU A 614 30.26 -37.64 5.07
N PHE A 615 30.43 -37.84 6.38
CA PHE A 615 29.66 -37.14 7.39
C PHE A 615 29.91 -35.63 7.35
N PHE A 616 31.16 -35.18 7.25
CA PHE A 616 31.51 -33.76 7.11
C PHE A 616 30.98 -33.14 5.82
N ASP A 617 30.96 -33.89 4.72
CA ASP A 617 30.33 -33.46 3.48
C ASP A 617 28.82 -33.28 3.66
N ARG A 618 28.16 -34.23 4.34
CA ARG A 618 26.71 -34.18 4.60
C ARG A 618 26.31 -33.06 5.56
N THR A 619 27.11 -32.79 6.58
CA THR A 619 26.86 -31.71 7.55
C THR A 619 27.28 -30.34 7.03
N GLY A 620 27.95 -30.28 5.88
CA GLY A 620 28.36 -29.03 5.25
C GLY A 620 29.60 -28.40 5.88
N LEU A 621 30.46 -29.16 6.56
CA LEU A 621 31.81 -28.71 6.92
C LEU A 621 32.71 -28.72 5.70
N THR A 622 32.71 -29.82 4.96
CA THR A 622 33.52 -30.01 3.76
C THR A 622 32.65 -30.18 2.52
N ARG A 623 33.28 -30.08 1.35
CA ARG A 623 32.71 -30.51 0.07
C ARG A 623 33.77 -31.31 -0.67
N ARG A 624 33.41 -32.52 -1.07
CA ARG A 624 34.27 -33.35 -1.92
C ARG A 624 34.42 -32.74 -3.32
N LEU A 625 35.68 -32.52 -3.72
CA LEU A 625 36.14 -32.11 -5.04
C LEU A 625 37.18 -33.13 -5.51
N ARG A 626 36.73 -34.05 -6.38
CA ARG A 626 37.51 -35.21 -6.84
C ARG A 626 38.03 -36.06 -5.65
N ASP A 627 39.33 -36.04 -5.41
CA ASP A 627 40.03 -36.83 -4.39
C ASP A 627 40.33 -36.03 -3.11
N THR A 628 39.90 -34.77 -3.06
CA THR A 628 40.13 -33.85 -1.92
C THR A 628 38.82 -33.33 -1.36
N HIS A 629 38.82 -32.95 -0.09
CA HIS A 629 37.70 -32.32 0.61
C HIS A 629 38.08 -30.87 0.93
N VAL A 630 37.26 -29.92 0.49
CA VAL A 630 37.52 -28.48 0.69
C VAL A 630 36.55 -27.94 1.74
N LEU A 631 37.02 -27.07 2.63
CA LEU A 631 36.19 -26.43 3.65
C LEU A 631 35.14 -25.50 3.03
N ARG A 632 33.96 -25.44 3.63
CA ARG A 632 32.86 -24.57 3.22
C ARG A 632 32.82 -23.30 4.06
N ASN A 633 32.96 -22.13 3.42
CA ASN A 633 32.95 -20.83 4.08
C ASN A 633 31.63 -20.50 4.81
N ASP A 634 30.53 -21.17 4.47
CA ASP A 634 29.20 -21.02 5.07
C ASP A 634 28.91 -22.01 6.21
N SER A 635 29.91 -22.79 6.64
CA SER A 635 29.72 -23.84 7.64
C SER A 635 29.53 -23.30 9.06
N ALA A 636 28.45 -23.73 9.73
CA ALA A 636 28.20 -23.44 11.15
C ALA A 636 29.29 -23.98 12.08
N TYR A 637 30.12 -24.93 11.62
CA TYR A 637 31.23 -25.50 12.38
C TYR A 637 32.47 -24.60 12.44
N LEU A 638 32.62 -23.64 11.51
CA LEU A 638 33.75 -22.70 11.52
C LEU A 638 33.58 -21.59 12.57
N GLY A 639 32.32 -21.25 12.94
CA GLY A 639 32.02 -20.23 13.95
C GLY A 639 32.19 -20.67 15.41
N ALA A 640 32.20 -21.98 15.69
CA ALA A 640 32.36 -22.50 17.05
C ALA A 640 33.81 -22.45 17.58
N GLY A 641 34.79 -22.32 16.68
CA GLY A 641 36.21 -22.25 17.02
C GLY A 641 36.77 -20.84 17.25
N GLN A 642 35.97 -19.79 17.03
CA GLN A 642 36.43 -18.39 17.15
C GLN A 642 36.07 -17.72 18.49
N ALA A 643 35.59 -18.46 19.49
CA ALA A 643 35.36 -17.95 20.84
C ALA A 643 36.59 -18.02 21.76
N VAL A 644 37.80 -18.19 21.20
CA VAL A 644 39.08 -18.02 21.91
C VAL A 644 40.01 -17.18 21.04
N SER A 645 39.67 -15.89 20.93
CA SER A 645 40.63 -14.79 20.82
C SER A 645 40.03 -13.54 21.44
#